data_AF-A0A9Q1CUF2-F1
#
_entry.id   AF-A0A9Q1CUF2-F1
#
_cell.length_a   1.000
_cell.length_b   1.000
_cell.length_c   1.000
_cell.angle_alpha   90.00
_cell.angle_beta   90.00
_cell.angle_gamma   90.00
#
_symmetry.space_group_name_H-M   'P 1'
#
loop_
_entity.id
_entity.type
_entity.pdbx_description
1 polymer ?
#
loop_
_entity_poly.entity_id
_entity_poly.type
_entity_poly.pdbx_seq_one_letter_code
_entity_poly.pdbx_strand_id
1 'polypeptide(L)'
;MGKLHNLSIEKNDIVEIRKSHFATLHELKYLYLRWNRIHWIEKDSFQNLTNLEVLFLSRNYITCLPDNIFNGTPFLQQLDLASNKIQEFQDGLFDNLSKLLVLNLASNKIQEVQDGLFNNVPELKVLNMTGNAVTHLPKKIFSDSKQLMYLGLDGNHLQELPNGLLRNLNGLAQLKVSHNQLQYLQSNTFDGMNNLLYLFVSFNNISKLPCDLFARVELTSTLDLSYNRLTSLPNGLFNSYKKIHRLNTLLLHRNQIEHLARNVFRGLPRLMSLCLVHNNIKVLGDDAFAGISGKIYLFGNKLSIMSTTPFRNRDITEIHLYGNNIVFFNNTALRGLSSNTKVFIDCQEVQKLENPAVAITCVTPQFVPVLRVDKKLDVIMGQEGFACKPTQLENEIFCWPCPRGTFSNGDNECVPCPPGGYYQDELGITNKQEICKTCSKGTFVRNEGGTSIGDCRVCPDGTNKMIHAGYRACFCLDKYARKERFGPCYLCLEKGVNCSRRDYESIKPGFYWSWDFEGANLTNYRNFVKNLAIENRFIDFNASYDGEIPRPFACARRESCKNTVGDVDVQCATGYTGWLCSKCSTRYYSVMNYCLPCPEKEWLFIEVALILCFCVVVSAGLFRFYQLDKRGKKSERSLIDIFISRGKIALGFYQVVGEFFTSLHDVSWATTMKFIGDVISLIELNILRLFIRPQCFYEKLQINPKIEFVIGMTFIASVITGSFGIYQVLKLFRKYKTKYTDASKSFEKNTKDLKSKLLSCSIITLFVTYPPVCTVVFQLYPRACESFCLDRVGNTCKVLLRSDYDIECQDLNVYHIFAYAATAGYVLAYPAVLLILLNRRFRFCLLKSAKIPQVSSNENVENDRQILADGTTRDGSNAVWVNFLCENYKPQYWYWEIVELTRKVTQTVLITLLGWENKLTVLITIGISVTFLTLHARYMPMKSVFEQRLQVMFSLVAILFNVLIAAMDVPEEYGGAFSVVIITLNAVVIVIIGAEVAYGLFVRLTHIRINELAQRFSHHICRYLEERPRSGTDSKE
;
A
#
# COMPACT_ATOMS: atom_id res chain seq x y z
N MET A 1 9.39 4.28 53.91
CA MET A 1 7.98 3.92 53.68
C MET A 1 7.46 2.77 54.56
N GLY A 2 8.23 2.27 55.55
CA GLY A 2 7.85 1.05 56.30
C GLY A 2 6.61 1.13 57.20
N LYS A 3 6.02 2.31 57.41
CA LYS A 3 4.75 2.52 58.15
C LYS A 3 3.50 2.61 57.27
N LEU A 4 3.64 2.30 55.98
CA LEU A 4 2.55 2.45 55.02
C LEU A 4 1.55 1.30 55.17
N HIS A 5 0.29 1.63 55.44
CA HIS A 5 -0.80 0.65 55.65
C HIS A 5 -1.67 0.43 54.42
N ASN A 6 -1.78 1.42 53.54
CA ASN A 6 -2.58 1.35 52.31
C ASN A 6 -1.76 1.91 51.14
N LEU A 7 -1.68 1.15 50.06
CA LEU A 7 -1.00 1.52 48.83
C LEU A 7 -1.93 1.25 47.64
N SER A 8 -2.39 2.32 47.00
CA SER A 8 -3.15 2.25 45.75
C SER A 8 -2.34 2.79 44.60
N ILE A 9 -2.08 1.94 43.60
CA ILE A 9 -1.43 2.29 42.34
C ILE A 9 -2.24 1.71 41.17
N GLU A 10 -3.57 1.77 41.28
CA GLU A 10 -4.49 1.33 40.22
C GLU A 10 -4.43 2.27 38.99
N LYS A 11 -4.76 1.76 37.80
CA LYS A 11 -4.86 2.53 36.55
C LYS A 11 -3.54 3.20 36.12
N ASN A 12 -2.43 2.48 36.27
CA ASN A 12 -1.12 2.90 35.77
C ASN A 12 -0.63 1.93 34.68
N ASP A 13 0.59 2.14 34.18
CA ASP A 13 1.23 1.28 33.18
C ASP A 13 2.28 0.35 33.81
N ILE A 14 2.05 -0.14 35.04
CA ILE A 14 3.00 -1.05 35.70
C ILE A 14 3.02 -2.37 34.94
N VAL A 15 4.22 -2.83 34.58
CA VAL A 15 4.42 -4.00 33.72
C VAL A 15 4.89 -5.24 34.51
N GLU A 16 5.59 -5.04 35.62
CA GLU A 16 6.20 -6.11 36.42
C GLU A 16 6.26 -5.78 37.91
N ILE A 17 6.24 -6.84 38.73
CA ILE A 17 6.45 -6.76 40.18
C ILE A 17 7.75 -7.47 40.53
N ARG A 18 8.64 -6.77 41.24
CA ARG A 18 9.91 -7.30 41.76
C ARG A 18 9.90 -7.32 43.28
N LYS A 19 10.72 -8.20 43.87
CA LYS A 19 10.89 -8.33 45.32
C LYS A 19 11.35 -7.04 45.99
N SER A 20 12.20 -6.27 45.33
CA SER A 20 12.70 -4.99 45.84
C SER A 20 11.60 -3.94 46.04
N HIS A 21 10.49 -4.00 45.28
CA HIS A 21 9.41 -3.02 45.38
C HIS A 21 8.71 -3.04 46.74
N PHE A 22 8.62 -4.22 47.37
CA PHE A 22 7.85 -4.43 48.61
C PHE A 22 8.71 -4.86 49.80
N ALA A 23 10.04 -4.89 49.63
CA ALA A 23 10.97 -5.42 50.63
C ALA A 23 10.86 -4.77 52.02
N THR A 24 10.44 -3.51 52.11
CA THR A 24 10.39 -2.74 53.38
C THR A 24 8.98 -2.48 53.91
N LEU A 25 7.93 -2.99 53.26
CA LEU A 25 6.52 -2.64 53.53
C LEU A 25 5.81 -3.64 54.48
N HIS A 26 6.40 -3.92 55.63
CA HIS A 26 5.89 -4.94 56.57
C HIS A 26 4.52 -4.59 57.21
N GLU A 27 4.20 -3.30 57.33
CA GLU A 27 2.93 -2.82 57.92
C GLU A 27 1.78 -2.70 56.90
N LEU A 28 2.01 -3.04 55.63
CA LEU A 28 1.00 -2.85 54.57
C LEU A 28 -0.17 -3.82 54.72
N LYS A 29 -1.39 -3.28 54.76
CA LYS A 29 -2.65 -4.01 54.87
C LYS A 29 -3.44 -4.07 53.56
N TYR A 30 -3.45 -2.97 52.79
CA TYR A 30 -4.22 -2.86 51.56
C TYR A 30 -3.30 -2.55 50.39
N LEU A 31 -3.31 -3.41 49.37
CA LEU A 31 -2.53 -3.23 48.14
C LEU A 31 -3.45 -3.32 46.90
N TYR A 32 -3.59 -2.19 46.21
CA TYR A 32 -4.45 -2.07 45.03
C TYR A 32 -3.63 -1.81 43.77
N LEU A 33 -3.65 -2.76 42.84
CA LEU A 33 -2.87 -2.78 41.59
C LEU A 33 -3.74 -3.07 40.36
N ARG A 34 -5.05 -2.82 40.45
CA ARG A 34 -5.99 -3.05 39.36
C ARG A 34 -5.72 -2.19 38.14
N TRP A 35 -6.14 -2.66 36.95
CA TRP A 35 -6.04 -1.90 35.70
C TRP A 35 -4.61 -1.45 35.38
N ASN A 36 -3.64 -2.35 35.53
CA ASN A 36 -2.26 -2.15 35.09
C ASN A 36 -1.94 -3.08 33.91
N ARG A 37 -0.66 -3.21 33.55
CA ARG A 37 -0.17 -4.11 32.49
C ARG A 37 0.71 -5.22 33.04
N ILE A 38 0.50 -5.63 34.30
CA ILE A 38 1.36 -6.57 34.99
C ILE A 38 1.24 -7.92 34.31
N HIS A 39 2.34 -8.43 33.76
CA HIS A 39 2.39 -9.75 33.13
C HIS A 39 3.35 -10.70 33.85
N TRP A 40 4.29 -10.16 34.63
CA TRP A 40 5.30 -10.92 35.35
C TRP A 40 5.39 -10.47 36.82
N ILE A 41 5.48 -11.44 37.73
CA ILE A 41 5.68 -11.26 39.17
C ILE A 41 6.88 -12.10 39.56
N GLU A 42 7.91 -11.48 40.14
CA GLU A 42 9.11 -12.17 40.63
C GLU A 42 8.76 -13.05 41.85
N LYS A 43 9.44 -14.19 41.98
CA LYS A 43 9.32 -15.07 43.14
C LYS A 43 9.60 -14.30 44.46
N ASP A 44 8.90 -14.67 45.53
CA ASP A 44 9.00 -14.05 46.86
C ASP A 44 8.66 -12.54 46.91
N SER A 45 8.01 -11.98 45.89
CA SER A 45 7.69 -10.54 45.85
C SER A 45 6.81 -10.07 47.01
N PHE A 46 5.97 -10.95 47.55
CA PHE A 46 5.09 -10.65 48.68
C PHE A 46 5.58 -11.24 50.02
N GLN A 47 6.81 -11.78 50.07
CA GLN A 47 7.33 -12.50 51.24
C GLN A 47 7.34 -11.66 52.52
N ASN A 48 7.53 -10.35 52.39
CA ASN A 48 7.68 -9.43 53.52
C ASN A 48 6.39 -8.70 53.91
N LEU A 49 5.27 -8.94 53.20
CA LEU A 49 3.98 -8.28 53.41
C LEU A 49 3.16 -8.99 54.50
N THR A 50 3.73 -9.12 55.69
CA THR A 50 3.20 -10.00 56.75
C THR A 50 1.82 -9.57 57.27
N ASN A 51 1.43 -8.30 57.15
CA ASN A 51 0.15 -7.78 57.62
C ASN A 51 -0.89 -7.58 56.50
N LEU A 52 -0.64 -8.07 55.29
CA LEU A 52 -1.51 -7.82 54.15
C LEU A 52 -2.86 -8.51 54.31
N GLU A 53 -3.94 -7.73 54.25
CA GLU A 53 -5.33 -8.18 54.37
C GLU A 53 -6.04 -8.20 53.01
N VAL A 54 -5.71 -7.26 52.10
CA VAL A 54 -6.36 -7.13 50.79
C VAL A 54 -5.33 -6.94 49.69
N LEU A 55 -5.42 -7.79 48.66
CA LEU A 55 -4.59 -7.72 47.46
C LEU A 55 -5.45 -7.77 46.20
N PHE A 56 -5.49 -6.66 45.47
CA PHE A 56 -6.23 -6.58 44.21
C PHE A 56 -5.29 -6.41 43.01
N LEU A 57 -5.30 -7.42 42.14
CA LEU A 57 -4.49 -7.54 40.92
C LEU A 57 -5.37 -7.71 39.67
N SER A 58 -6.67 -7.40 39.75
CA SER A 58 -7.60 -7.62 38.65
C SER A 58 -7.37 -6.69 37.45
N ARG A 59 -7.73 -7.15 36.25
CA ARG A 59 -7.55 -6.45 34.98
C ARG A 59 -6.07 -6.12 34.71
N ASN A 60 -5.25 -7.16 34.72
CA ASN A 60 -3.84 -7.16 34.34
C ASN A 60 -3.61 -8.23 33.24
N TYR A 61 -2.35 -8.58 32.96
CA TYR A 61 -1.98 -9.58 31.95
C TYR A 61 -1.24 -10.79 32.55
N ILE A 62 -1.48 -11.10 33.83
CA ILE A 62 -0.79 -12.18 34.54
C ILE A 62 -1.14 -13.53 33.91
N THR A 63 -0.14 -14.30 33.50
CA THR A 63 -0.31 -15.63 32.88
C THR A 63 -0.12 -16.79 33.86
N CYS A 64 0.75 -16.61 34.86
CA CYS A 64 1.01 -17.57 35.91
C CYS A 64 1.44 -16.82 37.19
N LEU A 65 1.25 -17.46 38.35
CA LEU A 65 1.74 -16.98 39.64
C LEU A 65 2.94 -17.84 40.06
N PRO A 66 4.02 -17.25 40.62
CA PRO A 66 5.13 -18.03 41.15
C PRO A 66 4.71 -18.96 42.28
N ASP A 67 5.41 -20.08 42.43
CA ASP A 67 5.21 -21.01 43.54
C ASP A 67 5.36 -20.30 44.87
N ASN A 68 4.49 -20.65 45.83
CA ASN A 68 4.57 -20.16 47.21
C ASN A 68 4.50 -18.62 47.36
N ILE A 69 4.02 -17.89 46.35
CA ILE A 69 4.02 -16.42 46.34
C ILE A 69 3.26 -15.79 47.52
N PHE A 70 2.32 -16.53 48.12
CA PHE A 70 1.49 -16.09 49.24
C PHE A 70 1.96 -16.58 50.62
N ASN A 71 3.10 -17.28 50.72
CA ASN A 71 3.58 -17.79 52.02
C ASN A 71 3.94 -16.68 53.00
N GLY A 72 4.29 -15.49 52.51
CA GLY A 72 4.55 -14.30 53.32
C GLY A 72 3.31 -13.50 53.74
N THR A 73 2.10 -13.90 53.31
CA THR A 73 0.84 -13.14 53.52
C THR A 73 -0.23 -13.95 54.26
N PRO A 74 0.02 -14.43 55.50
CA PRO A 74 -0.90 -15.35 56.19
C PRO A 74 -2.22 -14.71 56.65
N PHE A 75 -2.29 -13.37 56.73
CA PHE A 75 -3.49 -12.63 57.14
C PHE A 75 -4.35 -12.15 55.97
N LEU A 76 -4.07 -12.60 54.74
CA LEU A 76 -4.80 -12.16 53.56
C LEU A 76 -6.26 -12.63 53.62
N GLN A 77 -7.19 -11.68 53.55
CA GLN A 77 -8.63 -11.91 53.61
C GLN A 77 -9.30 -11.79 52.24
N GLN A 78 -8.80 -10.91 51.37
CA GLN A 78 -9.37 -10.71 50.04
C GLN A 78 -8.30 -10.74 48.96
N LEU A 79 -8.49 -11.63 47.98
CA LEU A 79 -7.62 -11.76 46.83
C LEU A 79 -8.44 -11.65 45.53
N ASP A 80 -8.14 -10.62 44.74
CA ASP A 80 -8.80 -10.37 43.45
C ASP A 80 -7.81 -10.50 42.30
N LEU A 81 -7.92 -11.59 41.54
CA LEU A 81 -7.12 -11.92 40.37
C LEU A 81 -7.96 -11.91 39.09
N ALA A 82 -9.18 -11.36 39.13
CA ALA A 82 -10.11 -11.42 38.00
C ALA A 82 -9.61 -10.68 36.75
N SER A 83 -10.05 -11.08 35.56
CA SER A 83 -9.68 -10.47 34.28
C SER A 83 -8.16 -10.45 34.05
N ASN A 84 -7.51 -11.61 34.24
CA ASN A 84 -6.11 -11.85 33.89
C ASN A 84 -6.04 -12.94 32.80
N LYS A 85 -4.87 -13.55 32.59
CA LYS A 85 -4.64 -14.61 31.59
C LYS A 85 -4.18 -15.93 32.24
N ILE A 86 -4.54 -16.16 33.51
CA ILE A 86 -4.10 -17.32 34.29
C ILE A 86 -4.72 -18.59 33.70
N GLN A 87 -3.91 -19.60 33.41
CA GLN A 87 -4.34 -20.86 32.80
C GLN A 87 -4.40 -22.03 33.78
N GLU A 88 -3.48 -22.04 34.74
CA GLU A 88 -3.34 -23.11 35.73
C GLU A 88 -2.81 -22.52 37.04
N PHE A 89 -3.04 -23.25 38.13
CA PHE A 89 -2.41 -22.99 39.42
C PHE A 89 -1.50 -24.16 39.76
N GLN A 90 -0.51 -23.87 40.61
CA GLN A 90 0.32 -24.90 41.19
C GLN A 90 -0.38 -25.52 42.40
N ASP A 91 -0.04 -26.78 42.69
CA ASP A 91 -0.58 -27.48 43.85
C ASP A 91 -0.29 -26.69 45.14
N GLY A 92 -1.31 -26.54 45.99
CA GLY A 92 -1.17 -25.88 47.29
C GLY A 92 -0.94 -24.36 47.26
N LEU A 93 -1.16 -23.68 46.13
CA LEU A 93 -0.92 -22.22 46.00
C LEU A 93 -1.59 -21.37 47.11
N PHE A 94 -2.76 -21.79 47.58
CA PHE A 94 -3.54 -21.07 48.59
C PHE A 94 -3.41 -21.65 50.02
N ASP A 95 -2.52 -22.62 50.24
CA ASP A 95 -2.53 -23.42 51.48
C ASP A 95 -2.29 -22.59 52.75
N ASN A 96 -1.51 -21.51 52.65
CA ASN A 96 -1.17 -20.65 53.78
C ASN A 96 -2.17 -19.50 54.00
N LEU A 97 -3.26 -19.43 53.23
CA LEU A 97 -4.25 -18.36 53.29
C LEU A 97 -5.45 -18.71 54.19
N SER A 98 -5.18 -19.16 55.42
CA SER A 98 -6.21 -19.63 56.36
C SER A 98 -7.29 -18.59 56.71
N LYS A 99 -7.02 -17.30 56.50
CA LYS A 99 -7.93 -16.16 56.75
C LYS A 99 -8.66 -15.64 55.50
N LEU A 100 -8.49 -16.31 54.36
CA LEU A 100 -9.09 -15.87 53.10
C LEU A 100 -10.61 -15.99 53.15
N LEU A 101 -11.29 -14.87 52.99
CA LEU A 101 -12.76 -14.75 52.96
C LEU A 101 -13.29 -14.63 51.54
N VAL A 102 -12.56 -13.94 50.66
CA VAL A 102 -12.98 -13.63 49.28
C VAL A 102 -11.87 -13.98 48.31
N LEU A 103 -12.17 -14.86 47.37
CA LEU A 103 -11.30 -15.22 46.25
C LEU A 103 -12.02 -14.99 44.92
N ASN A 104 -11.52 -14.05 44.14
CA ASN A 104 -12.05 -13.72 42.83
C ASN A 104 -11.06 -14.09 41.71
N LEU A 105 -11.41 -15.10 40.93
CA LEU A 105 -10.65 -15.66 39.81
C LEU A 105 -11.40 -15.49 38.48
N ALA A 106 -12.47 -14.68 38.45
CA ALA A 106 -13.34 -14.55 37.29
C ALA A 106 -12.62 -14.04 36.04
N SER A 107 -13.07 -14.43 34.84
CA SER A 107 -12.53 -13.97 33.55
C SER A 107 -11.03 -14.23 33.38
N ASN A 108 -10.59 -15.44 33.73
CA ASN A 108 -9.25 -15.94 33.42
C ASN A 108 -9.34 -17.03 32.33
N LYS A 109 -8.31 -17.88 32.19
CA LYS A 109 -8.25 -18.97 31.21
C LYS A 109 -8.08 -20.33 31.89
N ILE A 110 -8.58 -20.47 33.11
CA ILE A 110 -8.39 -21.69 33.93
C ILE A 110 -9.13 -22.85 33.27
N GLN A 111 -8.41 -23.93 32.91
CA GLN A 111 -8.99 -25.12 32.27
C GLN A 111 -9.17 -26.28 33.23
N GLU A 112 -8.20 -26.49 34.12
CA GLU A 112 -8.18 -27.57 35.10
C GLU A 112 -8.08 -26.99 36.51
N VAL A 113 -8.80 -27.62 37.44
CA VAL A 113 -8.77 -27.29 38.87
C VAL A 113 -8.25 -28.53 39.58
N GLN A 114 -7.03 -28.44 40.11
CA GLN A 114 -6.37 -29.56 40.80
C GLN A 114 -7.11 -29.96 42.08
N ASP A 115 -7.03 -31.25 42.40
CA ASP A 115 -7.56 -31.81 43.63
C ASP A 115 -6.92 -31.10 44.83
N GLY A 116 -7.76 -30.46 45.64
CA GLY A 116 -7.32 -29.86 46.90
C GLY A 116 -6.78 -28.43 46.82
N LEU A 117 -6.92 -27.74 45.68
CA LEU A 117 -6.55 -26.32 45.54
C LEU A 117 -7.13 -25.41 46.65
N PHE A 118 -8.26 -25.78 47.25
CA PHE A 118 -8.92 -25.03 48.33
C PHE A 118 -8.93 -25.78 49.69
N ASN A 119 -8.11 -26.81 49.89
CA ASN A 119 -8.15 -27.66 51.10
C ASN A 119 -7.71 -26.97 52.40
N ASN A 120 -7.16 -25.76 52.35
CA ASN A 120 -6.69 -25.07 53.57
C ASN A 120 -7.18 -23.61 53.67
N VAL A 121 -8.33 -23.31 53.05
CA VAL A 121 -9.02 -22.00 53.14
C VAL A 121 -10.40 -22.13 53.81
N PRO A 122 -10.47 -22.50 55.11
CA PRO A 122 -11.73 -22.86 55.77
C PRO A 122 -12.69 -21.69 56.02
N GLU A 123 -12.17 -20.46 56.04
CA GLU A 123 -12.96 -19.24 56.25
C GLU A 123 -13.55 -18.66 54.94
N LEU A 124 -13.34 -19.31 53.79
CA LEU A 124 -13.77 -18.81 52.49
C LEU A 124 -15.30 -18.68 52.40
N LYS A 125 -15.77 -17.46 52.12
CA LYS A 125 -17.20 -17.10 52.00
C LYS A 125 -17.62 -16.83 50.56
N VAL A 126 -16.73 -16.28 49.75
CA VAL A 126 -17.01 -15.92 48.35
C VAL A 126 -15.94 -16.50 47.46
N LEU A 127 -16.35 -17.41 46.58
CA LEU A 127 -15.52 -17.94 45.51
C LEU A 127 -16.15 -17.61 44.17
N ASN A 128 -15.43 -16.84 43.35
CA ASN A 128 -15.88 -16.50 42.01
C ASN A 128 -14.89 -16.99 40.96
N MET A 129 -15.30 -17.96 40.16
CA MET A 129 -14.57 -18.55 39.04
C MET A 129 -15.31 -18.38 37.71
N THR A 130 -16.25 -17.43 37.63
CA THR A 130 -17.06 -17.16 36.44
C THR A 130 -16.21 -16.77 35.23
N GLY A 131 -16.54 -17.24 34.03
CA GLY A 131 -15.88 -16.83 32.79
C GLY A 131 -14.49 -17.42 32.62
N ASN A 132 -14.29 -18.68 33.00
CA ASN A 132 -13.06 -19.45 32.77
C ASN A 132 -13.32 -20.55 31.73
N ALA A 133 -12.40 -21.49 31.57
CA ALA A 133 -12.52 -22.61 30.63
C ALA A 133 -12.60 -23.96 31.36
N VAL A 134 -13.10 -23.97 32.61
CA VAL A 134 -13.08 -25.17 33.46
C VAL A 134 -13.99 -26.25 32.88
N THR A 135 -13.44 -27.44 32.65
CA THR A 135 -14.19 -28.58 32.08
C THR A 135 -14.73 -29.53 33.13
N HIS A 136 -13.99 -29.73 34.23
CA HIS A 136 -14.33 -30.65 35.32
C HIS A 136 -13.92 -30.06 36.67
N LEU A 137 -14.65 -30.43 37.73
CA LEU A 137 -14.32 -30.09 39.11
C LEU A 137 -14.05 -31.36 39.91
N PRO A 138 -13.03 -31.40 40.78
CA PRO A 138 -12.84 -32.52 41.69
C PRO A 138 -13.97 -32.64 42.70
N LYS A 139 -14.42 -33.86 42.98
CA LYS A 139 -15.55 -34.13 43.88
C LYS A 139 -15.39 -33.55 45.29
N LYS A 140 -14.16 -33.43 45.79
CA LYS A 140 -13.87 -32.98 47.17
C LYS A 140 -13.33 -31.55 47.24
N ILE A 141 -13.30 -30.81 46.13
CA ILE A 141 -12.60 -29.51 46.04
C ILE A 141 -13.11 -28.45 47.03
N PHE A 142 -14.36 -28.54 47.49
CA PHE A 142 -14.97 -27.60 48.45
C PHE A 142 -15.21 -28.21 49.83
N SER A 143 -14.55 -29.32 50.19
CA SER A 143 -14.87 -30.05 51.43
C SER A 143 -14.61 -29.24 52.70
N ASP A 144 -13.59 -28.36 52.67
CA ASP A 144 -13.15 -27.58 53.83
C ASP A 144 -13.73 -26.15 53.85
N SER A 145 -14.20 -25.63 52.72
CA SER A 145 -14.83 -24.30 52.59
C SER A 145 -16.29 -24.28 53.09
N LYS A 146 -16.54 -24.75 54.31
CA LYS A 146 -17.90 -24.91 54.88
C LYS A 146 -18.65 -23.58 55.10
N GLN A 147 -17.93 -22.46 55.10
CA GLN A 147 -18.49 -21.12 55.26
C GLN A 147 -18.90 -20.45 53.94
N LEU A 148 -18.78 -21.16 52.80
CA LEU A 148 -19.07 -20.59 51.50
C LEU A 148 -20.53 -20.16 51.38
N MET A 149 -20.75 -18.89 51.06
CA MET A 149 -22.06 -18.25 50.88
C MET A 149 -22.35 -17.98 49.39
N TYR A 150 -21.32 -17.72 48.59
CA TYR A 150 -21.41 -17.47 47.16
C TYR A 150 -20.43 -18.35 46.39
N LEU A 151 -20.94 -19.10 45.41
CA LEU A 151 -20.14 -19.88 44.46
C LEU A 151 -20.53 -19.50 43.02
N GLY A 152 -19.61 -18.82 42.33
CA GLY A 152 -19.74 -18.43 40.93
C GLY A 152 -18.94 -19.35 40.01
N LEU A 153 -19.63 -20.11 39.16
CA LEU A 153 -19.08 -21.00 38.14
C LEU A 153 -19.67 -20.69 36.75
N ASP A 154 -20.40 -19.59 36.60
CA ASP A 154 -21.04 -19.20 35.34
C ASP A 154 -20.02 -19.10 34.18
N GLY A 155 -20.39 -19.45 32.95
CA GLY A 155 -19.53 -19.19 31.79
C GLY A 155 -18.26 -20.04 31.77
N ASN A 156 -18.37 -21.33 32.08
CA ASN A 156 -17.31 -22.33 32.01
C ASN A 156 -17.69 -23.42 30.99
N HIS A 157 -16.98 -24.56 30.99
CA HIS A 157 -17.23 -25.70 30.10
C HIS A 157 -17.61 -26.97 30.87
N LEU A 158 -18.25 -26.81 32.04
CA LEU A 158 -18.63 -27.94 32.89
C LEU A 158 -19.69 -28.80 32.20
N GLN A 159 -19.42 -30.10 32.04
CA GLN A 159 -20.35 -31.07 31.46
C GLN A 159 -21.24 -31.74 32.49
N GLU A 160 -20.77 -31.83 33.74
CA GLU A 160 -21.50 -32.36 34.89
C GLU A 160 -21.05 -31.73 36.20
N LEU A 161 -21.88 -31.87 37.24
CA LEU A 161 -21.51 -31.58 38.62
C LEU A 161 -21.30 -32.90 39.37
N PRO A 162 -20.08 -33.21 39.85
CA PRO A 162 -19.80 -34.43 40.58
C PRO A 162 -20.72 -34.66 41.78
N ASN A 163 -21.10 -35.91 42.01
CA ASN A 163 -21.93 -36.29 43.13
C ASN A 163 -21.30 -35.96 44.47
N GLY A 164 -22.03 -35.19 45.29
CA GLY A 164 -21.59 -34.79 46.63
C GLY A 164 -20.64 -33.60 46.65
N LEU A 165 -20.38 -32.96 45.50
CA LEU A 165 -19.55 -31.74 45.40
C LEU A 165 -20.02 -30.63 46.37
N LEU A 166 -21.33 -30.48 46.53
CA LEU A 166 -21.96 -29.40 47.30
C LEU A 166 -22.39 -29.83 48.72
N ARG A 167 -22.17 -31.09 49.09
CA ARG A 167 -22.78 -31.71 50.29
C ARG A 167 -22.42 -31.02 51.61
N ASN A 168 -21.23 -30.41 51.67
CA ASN A 168 -20.73 -29.74 52.88
C ASN A 168 -21.03 -28.24 52.92
N LEU A 169 -21.60 -27.67 51.85
CA LEU A 169 -21.83 -26.23 51.69
C LEU A 169 -23.19 -25.79 52.23
N ASN A 170 -23.45 -26.10 53.50
CA ASN A 170 -24.76 -25.88 54.14
C ASN A 170 -25.15 -24.39 54.25
N GLY A 171 -24.16 -23.50 54.25
CA GLY A 171 -24.33 -22.04 54.30
C GLY A 171 -24.49 -21.36 52.95
N LEU A 172 -24.47 -22.11 51.84
CA LEU A 172 -24.48 -21.54 50.49
C LEU A 172 -25.82 -20.84 50.21
N ALA A 173 -25.77 -19.53 50.01
CA ALA A 173 -26.93 -18.70 49.70
C ALA A 173 -27.14 -18.52 48.20
N GLN A 174 -26.06 -18.54 47.41
CA GLN A 174 -26.10 -18.33 45.98
C GLN A 174 -25.17 -19.29 45.23
N LEU A 175 -25.77 -20.07 44.32
CA LEU A 175 -25.05 -20.94 43.38
C LEU A 175 -25.34 -20.50 41.95
N LYS A 176 -24.27 -20.24 41.22
CA LYS A 176 -24.26 -19.77 39.84
C LYS A 176 -23.49 -20.75 38.97
N VAL A 177 -24.20 -21.52 38.14
CA VAL A 177 -23.64 -22.53 37.21
C VAL A 177 -24.22 -22.35 35.80
N SER A 178 -24.70 -21.16 35.48
CA SER A 178 -25.25 -20.81 34.16
C SER A 178 -24.16 -20.79 33.08
N HIS A 179 -24.53 -20.82 31.80
CA HIS A 179 -23.58 -20.75 30.69
C HIS A 179 -22.48 -21.83 30.77
N ASN A 180 -22.89 -23.08 30.97
CA ASN A 180 -22.03 -24.25 30.99
C ASN A 180 -22.56 -25.29 29.97
N GLN A 181 -22.08 -26.52 30.03
CA GLN A 181 -22.44 -27.61 29.12
C GLN A 181 -23.14 -28.76 29.87
N LEU A 182 -23.78 -28.47 31.01
CA LEU A 182 -24.39 -29.49 31.87
C LEU A 182 -25.49 -30.25 31.12
N GLN A 183 -25.37 -31.56 31.02
CA GLN A 183 -26.35 -32.39 30.29
C GLN A 183 -27.43 -33.00 31.20
N TYR A 184 -27.10 -33.23 32.46
CA TYR A 184 -28.00 -33.84 33.45
C TYR A 184 -27.67 -33.35 34.86
N LEU A 185 -28.66 -33.45 35.75
CA LEU A 185 -28.52 -33.24 37.20
C LEU A 185 -28.98 -34.51 37.90
N GLN A 186 -28.24 -34.96 38.91
CA GLN A 186 -28.58 -36.15 39.68
C GLN A 186 -29.50 -35.79 40.85
N SER A 187 -30.30 -36.73 41.34
CA SER A 187 -31.31 -36.46 42.38
C SER A 187 -30.72 -35.89 43.67
N ASN A 188 -29.44 -36.18 43.95
CA ASN A 188 -28.72 -35.75 45.14
C ASN A 188 -27.69 -34.63 44.85
N THR A 189 -27.67 -34.05 43.65
CA THR A 189 -26.68 -33.01 43.27
C THR A 189 -26.71 -31.84 44.25
N PHE A 190 -27.89 -31.52 44.78
CA PHE A 190 -28.11 -30.37 45.64
C PHE A 190 -28.31 -30.71 47.13
N ASP A 191 -28.07 -31.96 47.52
CA ASP A 191 -28.22 -32.40 48.91
C ASP A 191 -27.34 -31.59 49.87
N GLY A 192 -27.91 -31.19 51.02
CA GLY A 192 -27.21 -30.43 52.06
C GLY A 192 -27.41 -28.91 51.98
N MET A 193 -27.88 -28.38 50.84
CA MET A 193 -28.11 -26.93 50.67
C MET A 193 -29.40 -26.47 51.35
N ASN A 194 -29.30 -26.08 52.62
CA ASN A 194 -30.44 -25.70 53.46
C ASN A 194 -30.75 -24.20 53.44
N ASN A 195 -29.90 -23.35 52.87
CA ASN A 195 -30.04 -21.89 52.92
C ASN A 195 -30.00 -21.24 51.53
N LEU A 196 -30.29 -22.01 50.47
CA LEU A 196 -30.11 -21.55 49.10
C LEU A 196 -31.21 -20.54 48.72
N LEU A 197 -30.82 -19.28 48.52
CA LEU A 197 -31.73 -18.22 48.09
C LEU A 197 -31.85 -18.23 46.56
N TYR A 198 -30.71 -18.33 45.87
CA TYR A 198 -30.61 -18.16 44.42
C TYR A 198 -29.88 -19.34 43.77
N LEU A 199 -30.54 -19.99 42.82
CA LEU A 199 -29.98 -21.07 42.02
C LEU A 199 -30.12 -20.75 40.53
N PHE A 200 -28.99 -20.48 39.87
CA PHE A 200 -28.93 -20.17 38.44
C PHE A 200 -28.24 -21.31 37.69
N VAL A 201 -28.98 -22.00 36.83
CA VAL A 201 -28.54 -23.14 36.01
C VAL A 201 -28.91 -22.93 34.53
N SER A 202 -29.15 -21.69 34.13
CA SER A 202 -29.58 -21.33 32.78
C SER A 202 -28.46 -21.48 31.75
N PHE A 203 -28.81 -21.56 30.46
CA PHE A 203 -27.84 -21.71 29.37
C PHE A 203 -26.95 -22.96 29.57
N ASN A 204 -27.60 -24.11 29.72
CA ASN A 204 -26.98 -25.43 29.81
C ASN A 204 -27.66 -26.37 28.80
N ASN A 205 -27.33 -27.65 28.84
CA ASN A 205 -27.81 -28.66 27.90
C ASN A 205 -28.74 -29.70 28.55
N ILE A 206 -29.40 -29.34 29.65
CA ILE A 206 -30.18 -30.26 30.49
C ILE A 206 -31.47 -30.64 29.77
N SER A 207 -31.69 -31.95 29.57
CA SER A 207 -32.88 -32.46 28.85
C SER A 207 -33.98 -32.99 29.76
N LYS A 208 -33.63 -33.48 30.95
CA LYS A 208 -34.55 -34.06 31.95
C LYS A 208 -34.10 -33.72 33.36
N LEU A 209 -35.06 -33.62 34.27
CA LEU A 209 -34.83 -33.46 35.71
C LEU A 209 -35.34 -34.70 36.45
N PRO A 210 -34.66 -35.17 37.51
CA PRO A 210 -35.19 -36.18 38.43
C PRO A 210 -36.35 -35.63 39.29
N CYS A 211 -37.34 -36.45 39.65
CA CYS A 211 -38.47 -36.00 40.47
C CYS A 211 -38.09 -35.59 41.90
N ASP A 212 -37.00 -36.14 42.45
CA ASP A 212 -36.60 -35.88 43.84
C ASP A 212 -35.47 -34.84 43.95
N LEU A 213 -35.12 -34.15 42.85
CA LEU A 213 -33.97 -33.23 42.76
C LEU A 213 -33.97 -32.15 43.86
N PHE A 214 -35.14 -31.65 44.24
CA PHE A 214 -35.30 -30.60 45.25
C PHE A 214 -35.85 -31.12 46.58
N ALA A 215 -35.97 -32.43 46.76
CA ALA A 215 -36.61 -33.02 47.94
C ALA A 215 -35.91 -32.66 49.27
N ARG A 216 -34.60 -32.38 49.22
CA ARG A 216 -33.75 -32.08 50.40
C ARG A 216 -33.16 -30.65 50.40
N VAL A 217 -33.72 -29.75 49.58
CA VAL A 217 -33.22 -28.39 49.39
C VAL A 217 -34.26 -27.37 49.84
N GLU A 218 -33.82 -26.31 50.51
CA GLU A 218 -34.69 -25.18 50.82
C GLU A 218 -34.37 -24.01 49.90
N LEU A 219 -35.17 -23.87 48.84
CA LEU A 219 -35.10 -22.78 47.86
C LEU A 219 -36.12 -21.70 48.24
N THR A 220 -35.64 -20.45 48.39
CA THR A 220 -36.44 -19.38 49.02
C THR A 220 -36.60 -18.10 48.20
N SER A 221 -35.86 -17.91 47.09
CA SER A 221 -36.07 -16.73 46.21
C SER A 221 -36.23 -17.12 44.75
N THR A 222 -35.16 -17.48 44.05
CA THR A 222 -35.18 -17.60 42.58
C THR A 222 -34.52 -18.88 42.11
N LEU A 223 -35.22 -19.61 41.24
CA LEU A 223 -34.73 -20.77 40.51
C LEU A 223 -34.79 -20.46 39.01
N ASP A 224 -33.63 -20.46 38.38
CA ASP A 224 -33.50 -20.24 36.94
C ASP A 224 -32.98 -21.51 36.24
N LEU A 225 -33.85 -22.10 35.44
CA LEU A 225 -33.62 -23.27 34.57
C LEU A 225 -33.84 -22.91 33.10
N SER A 226 -33.87 -21.62 32.75
CA SER A 226 -34.08 -21.15 31.38
C SER A 226 -32.96 -21.57 30.43
N TYR A 227 -33.19 -21.49 29.11
CA TYR A 227 -32.18 -21.82 28.10
C TYR A 227 -31.53 -23.20 28.32
N ASN A 228 -32.37 -24.22 28.49
CA ASN A 228 -31.97 -25.62 28.56
C ASN A 228 -32.72 -26.41 27.48
N ARG A 229 -32.69 -27.74 27.53
CA ARG A 229 -33.38 -28.63 26.58
C ARG A 229 -34.50 -29.43 27.24
N LEU A 230 -35.10 -28.92 28.32
CA LEU A 230 -36.12 -29.64 29.07
C LEU A 230 -37.35 -29.90 28.21
N THR A 231 -37.75 -31.17 28.07
CA THR A 231 -38.94 -31.55 27.28
C THR A 231 -40.21 -31.71 28.12
N SER A 232 -40.04 -31.91 29.42
CA SER A 232 -41.13 -32.04 30.39
C SER A 232 -40.62 -31.76 31.81
N LEU A 233 -41.55 -31.46 32.72
CA LEU A 233 -41.29 -31.42 34.15
C LEU A 233 -41.84 -32.69 34.79
N PRO A 234 -41.03 -33.45 35.56
CA PRO A 234 -41.51 -34.67 36.20
C PRO A 234 -42.55 -34.35 37.29
N ASN A 235 -43.55 -35.22 37.41
CA ASN A 235 -44.53 -35.12 38.50
C ASN A 235 -43.84 -35.24 39.85
N GLY A 236 -44.19 -34.35 40.77
CA GLY A 236 -43.61 -34.35 42.11
C GLY A 236 -42.28 -33.62 42.25
N LEU A 237 -41.73 -33.00 41.19
CA LEU A 237 -40.47 -32.23 41.25
C LEU A 237 -40.41 -31.22 42.41
N PHE A 238 -41.56 -30.60 42.69
CA PHE A 238 -41.72 -29.59 43.73
C PHE A 238 -42.56 -30.09 44.92
N ASN A 239 -42.85 -31.40 44.99
CA ASN A 239 -43.58 -31.99 46.12
C ASN A 239 -42.57 -32.34 47.22
N SER A 240 -42.45 -31.51 48.25
CA SER A 240 -41.64 -31.84 49.41
C SER A 240 -42.50 -32.34 50.57
N TYR A 241 -42.22 -33.56 51.02
CA TYR A 241 -42.94 -34.20 52.13
C TYR A 241 -42.51 -33.66 53.51
N LYS A 242 -41.51 -32.77 53.61
CA LYS A 242 -40.98 -32.28 54.91
C LYS A 242 -40.50 -30.81 54.96
N LYS A 243 -40.34 -30.09 53.84
CA LYS A 243 -39.91 -28.67 53.83
C LYS A 243 -40.72 -27.87 52.82
N ILE A 244 -41.39 -26.81 53.26
CA ILE A 244 -42.21 -25.97 52.36
C ILE A 244 -41.28 -25.11 51.48
N HIS A 245 -41.33 -25.30 50.17
CA HIS A 245 -40.62 -24.43 49.23
C HIS A 245 -41.16 -23.00 49.35
N ARG A 246 -40.28 -22.04 49.60
CA ARG A 246 -40.62 -20.59 49.65
C ARG A 246 -40.24 -19.88 48.37
N LEU A 247 -40.09 -20.62 47.27
CA LEU A 247 -39.67 -20.10 45.99
C LEU A 247 -40.63 -19.00 45.51
N ASN A 248 -40.07 -17.82 45.24
CA ASN A 248 -40.83 -16.65 44.79
C ASN A 248 -40.88 -16.58 43.25
N THR A 249 -39.77 -16.93 42.59
CA THR A 249 -39.60 -16.78 41.14
C THR A 249 -39.05 -18.05 40.51
N LEU A 250 -39.73 -18.55 39.47
CA LEU A 250 -39.33 -19.72 38.69
C LEU A 250 -39.24 -19.35 37.20
N LEU A 251 -38.04 -19.53 36.63
CA LEU A 251 -37.75 -19.23 35.23
C LEU A 251 -37.46 -20.52 34.47
N LEU A 252 -38.26 -20.78 33.44
CA LEU A 252 -38.24 -21.97 32.59
C LEU A 252 -38.33 -21.62 31.10
N HIS A 253 -38.15 -20.35 30.73
CA HIS A 253 -38.25 -19.91 29.33
C HIS A 253 -37.15 -20.52 28.46
N ARG A 254 -37.42 -20.62 27.15
CA ARG A 254 -36.50 -21.20 26.15
C ARG A 254 -36.01 -22.60 26.52
N ASN A 255 -36.97 -23.45 26.86
CA ASN A 255 -36.79 -24.89 26.93
C ASN A 255 -37.61 -25.54 25.80
N GLN A 256 -37.77 -26.86 25.83
CA GLN A 256 -38.50 -27.64 24.84
C GLN A 256 -39.77 -28.27 25.44
N ILE A 257 -40.32 -27.68 26.51
CA ILE A 257 -41.40 -28.29 27.28
C ILE A 257 -42.64 -28.42 26.40
N GLU A 258 -43.18 -29.62 26.24
CA GLU A 258 -44.33 -29.88 25.35
C GLU A 258 -45.67 -29.92 26.09
N HIS A 259 -45.67 -30.36 27.34
CA HIS A 259 -46.89 -30.56 28.13
C HIS A 259 -46.65 -30.20 29.60
N LEU A 260 -47.65 -29.60 30.23
CA LEU A 260 -47.67 -29.40 31.69
C LEU A 260 -48.62 -30.41 32.32
N ALA A 261 -48.08 -31.25 33.21
CA ALA A 261 -48.87 -32.26 33.89
C ALA A 261 -49.77 -31.67 35.00
N ARG A 262 -50.77 -32.46 35.41
CA ARG A 262 -51.69 -32.10 36.48
C ARG A 262 -50.96 -31.84 37.80
N ASN A 263 -51.33 -30.77 38.50
CA ASN A 263 -50.75 -30.37 39.80
C ASN A 263 -49.23 -30.13 39.81
N VAL A 264 -48.57 -29.92 38.67
CA VAL A 264 -47.11 -29.86 38.60
C VAL A 264 -46.47 -28.78 39.49
N PHE A 265 -47.13 -27.62 39.68
CA PHE A 265 -46.63 -26.54 40.54
C PHE A 265 -47.31 -26.47 41.92
N ARG A 266 -48.11 -27.47 42.31
CA ARG A 266 -48.91 -27.44 43.54
C ARG A 266 -48.07 -27.26 44.82
N GLY A 267 -46.85 -27.80 44.84
CA GLY A 267 -45.93 -27.71 45.97
C GLY A 267 -45.20 -26.36 46.15
N LEU A 268 -45.53 -25.33 45.35
CA LEU A 268 -44.89 -24.01 45.37
C LEU A 268 -45.86 -22.87 45.80
N PRO A 269 -46.44 -22.91 47.02
CA PRO A 269 -47.55 -22.03 47.42
C PRO A 269 -47.21 -20.53 47.53
N ARG A 270 -45.93 -20.15 47.44
CA ARG A 270 -45.46 -18.76 47.50
C ARG A 270 -44.93 -18.24 46.16
N LEU A 271 -45.18 -18.97 45.07
CA LEU A 271 -44.69 -18.58 43.75
C LEU A 271 -45.45 -17.36 43.24
N MET A 272 -44.74 -16.25 43.08
CA MET A 272 -45.27 -14.97 42.61
C MET A 272 -44.98 -14.71 41.13
N SER A 273 -43.97 -15.37 40.55
CA SER A 273 -43.63 -15.18 39.13
C SER A 273 -43.18 -16.49 38.49
N LEU A 274 -43.92 -16.93 37.47
CA LEU A 274 -43.60 -18.09 36.65
C LEU A 274 -43.39 -17.68 35.19
N CYS A 275 -42.21 -17.91 34.65
CA CYS A 275 -41.88 -17.63 33.25
C CYS A 275 -41.69 -18.92 32.44
N LEU A 276 -42.58 -19.19 31.50
CA LEU A 276 -42.59 -20.36 30.60
C LEU A 276 -42.51 -19.98 29.12
N VAL A 277 -42.09 -18.75 28.85
CA VAL A 277 -42.02 -18.13 27.51
C VAL A 277 -41.16 -18.95 26.54
N HIS A 278 -41.51 -18.97 25.26
CA HIS A 278 -40.72 -19.64 24.21
C HIS A 278 -40.40 -21.12 24.52
N ASN A 279 -41.42 -21.90 24.89
CA ASN A 279 -41.36 -23.36 24.96
C ASN A 279 -42.20 -23.97 23.81
N ASN A 280 -42.40 -25.30 23.83
CA ASN A 280 -43.22 -26.02 22.86
C ASN A 280 -44.58 -26.45 23.46
N ILE A 281 -45.10 -25.74 24.46
CA ILE A 281 -46.24 -26.24 25.25
C ILE A 281 -47.48 -26.26 24.36
N LYS A 282 -48.09 -27.45 24.21
CA LYS A 282 -49.30 -27.68 23.40
C LYS A 282 -50.57 -27.83 24.25
N VAL A 283 -50.44 -28.43 25.44
CA VAL A 283 -51.57 -28.79 26.31
C VAL A 283 -51.23 -28.51 27.78
N LEU A 284 -52.20 -27.96 28.51
CA LEU A 284 -52.14 -27.71 29.94
C LEU A 284 -52.97 -28.77 30.69
N GLY A 285 -52.43 -29.40 31.73
CA GLY A 285 -53.17 -30.33 32.59
C GLY A 285 -54.08 -29.63 33.59
N ASP A 286 -55.06 -30.35 34.14
CA ASP A 286 -55.93 -29.84 35.21
C ASP A 286 -55.12 -29.44 36.45
N ASP A 287 -55.52 -28.37 37.13
CA ASP A 287 -54.87 -27.87 38.35
C ASP A 287 -53.35 -27.59 38.18
N ALA A 288 -52.83 -27.47 36.95
CA ALA A 288 -51.38 -27.33 36.70
C ALA A 288 -50.77 -26.15 37.46
N PHE A 289 -51.50 -25.03 37.57
CA PHE A 289 -51.07 -23.79 38.21
C PHE A 289 -51.64 -23.59 39.63
N ALA A 290 -52.17 -24.64 40.27
CA ALA A 290 -52.87 -24.52 41.55
C ALA A 290 -52.02 -23.96 42.71
N GLY A 291 -50.69 -24.01 42.64
CA GLY A 291 -49.80 -23.46 43.67
C GLY A 291 -49.41 -21.99 43.50
N ILE A 292 -49.84 -21.32 42.42
CA ILE A 292 -49.29 -20.00 42.02
C ILE A 292 -50.23 -18.89 42.43
N SER A 293 -49.71 -17.82 43.04
CA SER A 293 -50.48 -16.66 43.54
C SER A 293 -50.07 -15.32 42.90
N GLY A 294 -49.34 -15.33 41.78
CA GLY A 294 -48.87 -14.10 41.13
C GLY A 294 -49.02 -14.10 39.62
N LYS A 295 -47.93 -13.80 38.89
CA LYS A 295 -47.91 -13.60 37.44
C LYS A 295 -47.44 -14.85 36.69
N ILE A 296 -48.10 -15.16 35.57
CA ILE A 296 -47.79 -16.30 34.70
C ILE A 296 -47.50 -15.78 33.28
N TYR A 297 -46.31 -16.07 32.77
CA TYR A 297 -45.90 -15.73 31.40
C TYR A 297 -45.82 -17.00 30.53
N LEU A 298 -46.73 -17.13 29.55
CA LEU A 298 -46.87 -18.29 28.66
C LEU A 298 -46.80 -17.92 27.17
N PHE A 299 -46.50 -16.67 26.84
CA PHE A 299 -46.47 -16.21 25.45
C PHE A 299 -45.36 -16.87 24.62
N GLY A 300 -45.56 -16.94 23.30
CA GLY A 300 -44.59 -17.56 22.37
C GLY A 300 -44.48 -19.08 22.49
N ASN A 301 -45.54 -19.76 22.95
CA ASN A 301 -45.65 -21.22 23.01
C ASN A 301 -46.49 -21.75 21.82
N LYS A 302 -46.90 -23.02 21.86
CA LYS A 302 -47.67 -23.69 20.78
C LYS A 302 -49.05 -24.16 21.27
N LEU A 303 -49.67 -23.43 22.21
CA LEU A 303 -50.97 -23.81 22.77
C LEU A 303 -52.06 -23.67 21.71
N SER A 304 -52.56 -24.79 21.19
CA SER A 304 -53.64 -24.80 20.19
C SER A 304 -55.02 -25.10 20.77
N ILE A 305 -55.08 -25.84 21.89
CA ILE A 305 -56.33 -26.31 22.50
C ILE A 305 -56.27 -26.08 24.02
N MET A 306 -57.24 -25.33 24.56
CA MET A 306 -57.46 -25.17 26.00
C MET A 306 -58.79 -25.80 26.41
N SER A 307 -58.79 -27.09 26.72
CA SER A 307 -59.98 -27.88 27.07
C SER A 307 -60.08 -28.30 28.54
N THR A 308 -59.00 -28.15 29.30
CA THR A 308 -58.85 -28.55 30.71
C THR A 308 -59.14 -27.40 31.66
N THR A 309 -59.07 -27.64 32.98
CA THR A 309 -59.21 -26.63 34.06
C THR A 309 -57.86 -26.37 34.75
N PRO A 310 -56.92 -25.65 34.11
CA PRO A 310 -55.55 -25.50 34.62
C PRO A 310 -55.42 -24.55 35.82
N PHE A 311 -56.41 -23.67 36.03
CA PHE A 311 -56.41 -22.67 37.10
C PHE A 311 -57.36 -23.05 38.23
N ARG A 312 -56.88 -23.01 39.47
CA ARG A 312 -57.70 -23.24 40.67
C ARG A 312 -57.48 -22.19 41.76
N ASN A 313 -56.35 -21.50 41.72
CA ASN A 313 -55.99 -20.48 42.69
C ASN A 313 -56.55 -19.11 42.26
N ARG A 314 -57.26 -18.43 43.17
CA ARG A 314 -57.88 -17.12 42.93
C ARG A 314 -56.92 -15.96 43.10
N ASP A 315 -55.73 -16.19 43.65
CA ASP A 315 -54.74 -15.15 43.91
C ASP A 315 -53.91 -14.78 42.68
N ILE A 316 -54.05 -15.50 41.56
CA ILE A 316 -53.34 -15.20 40.30
C ILE A 316 -53.71 -13.79 39.81
N THR A 317 -52.72 -12.92 39.64
CA THR A 317 -52.93 -11.51 39.29
C THR A 317 -52.93 -11.26 37.79
N GLU A 318 -52.00 -11.89 37.05
CA GLU A 318 -51.80 -11.67 35.61
C GLU A 318 -51.44 -12.96 34.87
N ILE A 319 -51.98 -13.14 33.68
CA ILE A 319 -51.68 -14.27 32.79
C ILE A 319 -51.43 -13.74 31.37
N HIS A 320 -50.28 -14.07 30.79
CA HIS A 320 -49.87 -13.62 29.44
C HIS A 320 -49.83 -14.82 28.46
N LEU A 321 -50.79 -14.89 27.53
CA LEU A 321 -51.03 -16.02 26.61
C LEU A 321 -50.82 -15.69 25.11
N TYR A 322 -50.54 -14.44 24.74
CA TYR A 322 -50.36 -14.03 23.34
C TYR A 322 -49.24 -14.83 22.60
N GLY A 323 -49.29 -14.90 21.27
CA GLY A 323 -48.32 -15.65 20.47
C GLY A 323 -48.42 -17.17 20.59
N ASN A 324 -49.60 -17.72 20.90
CA ASN A 324 -49.85 -19.18 21.03
C ASN A 324 -50.73 -19.78 19.92
N ASN A 325 -51.46 -18.97 19.16
CA ASN A 325 -52.38 -19.42 18.09
C ASN A 325 -53.43 -20.45 18.58
N ILE A 326 -54.20 -20.08 19.60
CA ILE A 326 -55.18 -20.95 20.27
C ILE A 326 -56.40 -21.16 19.36
N VAL A 327 -56.53 -22.33 18.75
CA VAL A 327 -57.63 -22.63 17.83
C VAL A 327 -58.94 -22.90 18.57
N PHE A 328 -58.88 -23.64 19.68
CA PHE A 328 -60.05 -24.04 20.47
C PHE A 328 -59.92 -23.61 21.94
N PHE A 329 -60.95 -22.91 22.45
CA PHE A 329 -61.01 -22.42 23.82
C PHE A 329 -62.30 -22.91 24.49
N ASN A 330 -62.19 -23.71 25.56
CA ASN A 330 -63.34 -24.11 26.37
C ASN A 330 -63.58 -23.06 27.46
N ASN A 331 -64.83 -22.60 27.64
CA ASN A 331 -65.19 -21.62 28.68
C ASN A 331 -64.82 -22.07 30.11
N THR A 332 -64.71 -23.38 30.35
CA THR A 332 -64.25 -23.93 31.63
C THR A 332 -62.75 -23.74 31.87
N ALA A 333 -61.94 -23.39 30.85
CA ALA A 333 -60.49 -23.28 30.97
C ALA A 333 -60.02 -22.10 31.84
N LEU A 334 -60.82 -21.04 31.99
CA LEU A 334 -60.54 -19.92 32.89
C LEU A 334 -61.27 -20.03 34.23
N ARG A 335 -62.03 -21.12 34.45
CA ARG A 335 -62.78 -21.34 35.68
C ARG A 335 -61.79 -21.49 36.84
N GLY A 336 -62.03 -20.79 37.94
CA GLY A 336 -61.15 -20.81 39.12
C GLY A 336 -60.30 -19.55 39.29
N LEU A 337 -60.24 -18.67 38.29
CA LEU A 337 -59.62 -17.34 38.39
C LEU A 337 -60.57 -16.33 39.07
N SER A 338 -59.99 -15.26 39.61
CA SER A 338 -60.73 -14.13 40.20
C SER A 338 -61.17 -13.14 39.12
N SER A 339 -62.23 -12.36 39.38
CA SER A 339 -62.66 -11.27 38.50
C SER A 339 -61.59 -10.20 38.30
N ASN A 340 -60.64 -10.09 39.25
CA ASN A 340 -59.56 -9.10 39.23
C ASN A 340 -58.32 -9.60 38.46
N THR A 341 -58.26 -10.86 38.06
CA THR A 341 -57.17 -11.40 37.26
C THR A 341 -57.19 -10.77 35.87
N LYS A 342 -56.04 -10.31 35.37
CA LYS A 342 -55.89 -9.79 34.00
C LYS A 342 -55.32 -10.87 33.08
N VAL A 343 -56.00 -11.15 31.98
CA VAL A 343 -55.55 -12.13 30.97
C VAL A 343 -55.23 -11.42 29.66
N PHE A 344 -53.99 -11.53 29.19
CA PHE A 344 -53.53 -10.96 27.93
C PHE A 344 -53.49 -12.03 26.84
N ILE A 345 -54.25 -11.86 25.77
CA ILE A 345 -54.37 -12.82 24.67
C ILE A 345 -54.44 -12.09 23.31
N ASP A 346 -54.04 -12.73 22.22
CA ASP A 346 -54.11 -12.12 20.88
C ASP A 346 -55.55 -11.71 20.53
N CYS A 347 -55.75 -10.51 19.97
CA CYS A 347 -57.10 -10.02 19.67
C CYS A 347 -57.87 -10.91 18.68
N GLN A 348 -57.18 -11.65 17.80
CA GLN A 348 -57.79 -12.63 16.89
C GLN A 348 -58.45 -13.79 17.64
N GLU A 349 -57.95 -14.13 18.84
CA GLU A 349 -58.41 -15.25 19.65
C GLU A 349 -59.48 -14.84 20.67
N VAL A 350 -59.57 -13.55 21.01
CA VAL A 350 -60.61 -13.01 21.91
C VAL A 350 -62.02 -13.26 21.38
N GLN A 351 -62.21 -13.20 20.05
CA GLN A 351 -63.53 -13.39 19.44
C GLN A 351 -64.10 -14.80 19.62
N LYS A 352 -63.27 -15.76 20.02
CA LYS A 352 -63.66 -17.17 20.26
C LYS A 352 -64.11 -17.45 21.70
N LEU A 353 -64.00 -16.46 22.59
CA LEU A 353 -64.39 -16.57 23.99
C LEU A 353 -65.83 -16.07 24.21
N GLU A 354 -66.71 -16.95 24.69
CA GLU A 354 -68.07 -16.55 25.07
C GLU A 354 -68.13 -16.17 26.56
N ASN A 355 -68.40 -14.89 26.83
CA ASN A 355 -68.72 -14.34 28.15
C ASN A 355 -67.73 -14.70 29.29
N PRO A 356 -66.45 -14.30 29.19
CA PRO A 356 -65.43 -14.64 30.17
C PRO A 356 -65.68 -13.95 31.53
N ALA A 357 -65.61 -14.71 32.62
CA ALA A 357 -65.78 -14.20 33.99
C ALA A 357 -64.57 -13.37 34.52
N VAL A 358 -63.62 -13.03 33.65
CA VAL A 358 -62.29 -12.48 33.97
C VAL A 358 -61.96 -11.36 32.99
N ALA A 359 -61.22 -10.34 33.42
CA ALA A 359 -60.82 -9.23 32.57
C ALA A 359 -59.80 -9.66 31.49
N ILE A 360 -60.25 -9.72 30.23
CA ILE A 360 -59.40 -10.03 29.07
C ILE A 360 -58.93 -8.74 28.40
N THR A 361 -57.62 -8.62 28.19
CA THR A 361 -56.98 -7.54 27.43
C THR A 361 -56.43 -8.10 26.13
N CYS A 362 -56.82 -7.51 25.01
CA CYS A 362 -56.40 -7.98 23.70
C CYS A 362 -55.04 -7.39 23.30
N VAL A 363 -54.18 -8.22 22.70
CA VAL A 363 -52.82 -7.88 22.27
C VAL A 363 -52.74 -7.92 20.74
N THR A 364 -52.13 -6.91 20.12
CA THR A 364 -51.87 -6.86 18.66
C THR A 364 -50.38 -6.75 18.37
N PRO A 365 -49.92 -7.05 17.14
CA PRO A 365 -48.54 -6.80 16.76
C PRO A 365 -48.06 -5.35 16.92
N GLN A 366 -48.99 -4.39 16.94
CA GLN A 366 -48.74 -2.96 17.14
C GLN A 366 -48.88 -2.50 18.59
N PHE A 367 -49.62 -3.26 19.41
CA PHE A 367 -49.86 -2.96 20.82
C PHE A 367 -49.56 -4.21 21.65
N VAL A 368 -48.38 -4.23 22.25
CA VAL A 368 -47.99 -5.27 23.19
C VAL A 368 -47.95 -4.67 24.60
N PRO A 369 -48.58 -5.31 25.60
CA PRO A 369 -48.68 -4.76 26.94
C PRO A 369 -47.30 -4.55 27.55
N VAL A 370 -47.10 -3.40 28.18
CA VAL A 370 -45.90 -3.13 28.97
C VAL A 370 -45.90 -4.09 30.16
N LEU A 371 -44.91 -4.99 30.19
CA LEU A 371 -44.72 -5.94 31.26
C LEU A 371 -44.13 -5.22 32.47
N ARG A 372 -44.80 -5.32 33.61
CA ARG A 372 -44.25 -4.92 34.90
C ARG A 372 -43.51 -6.09 35.51
N VAL A 373 -42.19 -6.05 35.46
CA VAL A 373 -41.32 -7.11 35.96
C VAL A 373 -40.52 -6.60 37.16
N ASP A 374 -40.17 -7.52 38.06
CA ASP A 374 -39.23 -7.22 39.15
C ASP A 374 -37.90 -6.76 38.56
N LYS A 375 -37.21 -5.82 39.21
CA LYS A 375 -35.88 -5.36 38.81
C LYS A 375 -34.89 -6.51 38.57
N LYS A 376 -35.04 -7.66 39.22
CA LYS A 376 -34.17 -8.84 39.00
C LYS A 376 -34.38 -9.52 37.63
N LEU A 377 -35.45 -9.20 36.92
CA LEU A 377 -35.85 -9.79 35.64
C LEU A 377 -35.53 -8.89 34.44
N ASP A 378 -35.02 -7.68 34.63
CA ASP A 378 -34.78 -6.72 33.54
C ASP A 378 -33.72 -7.19 32.54
N VAL A 379 -32.57 -7.66 33.02
CA VAL A 379 -31.49 -8.20 32.19
C VAL A 379 -31.97 -9.42 31.43
N ILE A 380 -32.85 -10.22 32.04
CA ILE A 380 -33.42 -11.41 31.41
C ILE A 380 -34.38 -10.99 30.31
N MET A 381 -35.32 -10.08 30.59
CA MET A 381 -36.24 -9.55 29.59
C MET A 381 -35.50 -8.82 28.45
N GLY A 382 -34.44 -8.06 28.76
CA GLY A 382 -33.50 -7.48 27.82
C GLY A 382 -32.89 -8.54 26.88
N GLN A 383 -32.44 -9.65 27.44
CA GLN A 383 -31.95 -10.83 26.72
C GLN A 383 -33.05 -11.67 26.06
N GLU A 384 -34.33 -11.32 26.21
CA GLU A 384 -35.48 -11.96 25.56
C GLU A 384 -36.12 -11.05 24.49
N GLY A 385 -35.41 -10.02 24.01
CA GLY A 385 -35.94 -9.15 22.97
C GLY A 385 -36.86 -8.06 23.50
N PHE A 386 -36.82 -7.76 24.80
CA PHE A 386 -37.53 -6.63 25.38
C PHE A 386 -36.59 -5.44 25.57
N ALA A 387 -37.16 -4.25 25.45
CA ALA A 387 -36.56 -3.02 25.92
C ALA A 387 -37.22 -2.64 27.26
N CYS A 388 -36.41 -2.40 28.28
CA CYS A 388 -36.83 -2.26 29.67
C CYS A 388 -36.39 -0.91 30.26
N LYS A 389 -37.31 -0.11 30.77
CA LYS A 389 -37.00 1.14 31.48
C LYS A 389 -37.38 1.06 32.96
N PRO A 390 -36.53 1.57 33.86
CA PRO A 390 -36.84 1.63 35.29
C PRO A 390 -38.05 2.54 35.55
N THR A 391 -38.85 2.17 36.54
CA THR A 391 -39.99 2.99 36.99
C THR A 391 -39.59 3.91 38.15
N GLN A 392 -40.48 4.83 38.56
CA GLN A 392 -40.25 5.67 39.75
C GLN A 392 -40.27 4.88 41.08
N LEU A 393 -40.73 3.62 41.07
CA LEU A 393 -40.63 2.70 42.22
C LEU A 393 -39.36 1.84 42.10
N GLU A 394 -38.51 1.82 43.14
CA GLU A 394 -37.16 1.25 43.11
C GLU A 394 -37.04 -0.25 42.76
N ASN A 395 -38.15 -1.01 42.77
CA ASN A 395 -38.18 -2.47 42.57
C ASN A 395 -38.94 -2.95 41.32
N GLU A 396 -39.55 -2.06 40.52
CA GLU A 396 -40.30 -2.44 39.32
C GLU A 396 -39.70 -1.83 38.03
N ILE A 397 -39.71 -2.61 36.95
CA ILE A 397 -39.22 -2.22 35.63
C ILE A 397 -40.32 -2.45 34.58
N PHE A 398 -40.48 -1.49 33.67
CA PHE A 398 -41.39 -1.58 32.52
C PHE A 398 -40.64 -2.13 31.32
N CYS A 399 -41.04 -3.31 30.83
CA CYS A 399 -40.47 -3.94 29.64
C CYS A 399 -41.49 -4.02 28.51
N TRP A 400 -41.12 -3.65 27.29
CA TRP A 400 -41.92 -3.86 26.08
C TRP A 400 -41.10 -4.67 25.05
N PRO A 401 -41.72 -5.58 24.29
CA PRO A 401 -41.00 -6.35 23.29
C PRO A 401 -40.63 -5.49 22.09
N CYS A 402 -39.52 -5.83 21.45
CA CYS A 402 -39.09 -5.16 20.24
C CYS A 402 -40.03 -5.48 19.07
N PRO A 403 -40.53 -4.45 18.35
CA PRO A 403 -41.39 -4.64 17.20
C PRO A 403 -40.66 -5.29 16.02
N ARG A 404 -41.41 -5.78 15.03
CA ARG A 404 -40.86 -6.30 13.77
C ARG A 404 -39.90 -5.29 13.12
N GLY A 405 -38.86 -5.80 12.48
CA GLY A 405 -37.76 -4.99 11.93
C GLY A 405 -36.76 -4.49 12.99
N THR A 406 -37.00 -4.73 14.28
CA THR A 406 -36.08 -4.39 15.36
C THR A 406 -35.77 -5.60 16.23
N PHE A 407 -34.71 -5.51 17.02
CA PHE A 407 -34.30 -6.53 17.99
C PHE A 407 -33.70 -5.83 19.21
N SER A 408 -33.63 -6.51 20.37
CA SER A 408 -33.00 -5.92 21.55
C SER A 408 -31.48 -6.05 21.49
N ASN A 409 -30.75 -4.97 21.76
CA ASN A 409 -29.29 -5.01 21.89
C ASN A 409 -28.79 -5.62 23.22
N GLY A 410 -29.70 -6.02 24.12
CA GLY A 410 -29.38 -6.50 25.46
C GLY A 410 -29.13 -5.38 26.48
N ASP A 411 -29.02 -4.13 26.04
CA ASP A 411 -28.95 -2.92 26.87
C ASP A 411 -30.34 -2.29 27.05
N ASN A 412 -31.38 -3.12 27.05
CA ASN A 412 -32.76 -2.70 27.24
C ASN A 412 -33.28 -1.69 26.18
N GLU A 413 -32.73 -1.71 24.96
CA GLU A 413 -33.15 -0.87 23.84
C GLU A 413 -33.42 -1.69 22.57
N CYS A 414 -34.44 -1.28 21.81
CA CYS A 414 -34.77 -1.88 20.52
C CYS A 414 -34.05 -1.13 19.39
N VAL A 415 -33.23 -1.85 18.63
CA VAL A 415 -32.43 -1.31 17.53
C VAL A 415 -32.92 -1.90 16.20
N PRO A 416 -32.98 -1.13 15.10
CA PRO A 416 -33.39 -1.68 13.81
C PRO A 416 -32.40 -2.71 13.26
N CYS A 417 -32.92 -3.65 12.48
CA CYS A 417 -32.10 -4.57 11.71
C CYS A 417 -31.23 -3.80 10.71
N PRO A 418 -29.93 -4.13 10.63
CA PRO A 418 -29.04 -3.46 9.70
C PRO A 418 -29.47 -3.74 8.25
N PRO A 419 -29.21 -2.83 7.31
CA PRO A 419 -29.53 -3.08 5.91
C PRO A 419 -28.50 -4.07 5.32
N GLY A 420 -28.83 -4.63 4.17
CA GLY A 420 -28.13 -5.76 3.58
C GLY A 420 -28.91 -7.05 3.79
N GLY A 421 -28.23 -8.17 4.03
CA GLY A 421 -28.84 -9.50 4.09
C GLY A 421 -29.58 -9.84 5.39
N TYR A 422 -30.28 -8.89 6.03
CA TYR A 422 -30.91 -9.09 7.35
C TYR A 422 -32.35 -8.56 7.43
N TYR A 423 -33.22 -9.26 8.17
CA TYR A 423 -34.61 -8.89 8.46
C TYR A 423 -35.11 -9.48 9.79
N GLN A 424 -36.24 -9.01 10.32
CA GLN A 424 -36.89 -9.56 11.51
C GLN A 424 -38.42 -9.49 11.40
N ASP A 425 -39.08 -10.65 11.43
CA ASP A 425 -40.52 -10.84 11.28
C ASP A 425 -41.26 -11.26 12.57
N GLU A 426 -40.52 -11.54 13.65
CA GLU A 426 -41.06 -11.90 14.97
C GLU A 426 -41.03 -10.73 15.97
N LEU A 427 -41.87 -10.80 17.01
CA LEU A 427 -41.86 -9.86 18.13
C LEU A 427 -40.93 -10.37 19.22
N GLY A 428 -40.10 -9.50 19.79
CA GLY A 428 -39.30 -9.83 20.97
C GLY A 428 -38.30 -10.96 20.75
N ILE A 429 -37.36 -10.80 19.81
CA ILE A 429 -36.24 -11.73 19.64
C ILE A 429 -34.90 -11.09 20.00
N THR A 430 -34.05 -11.92 20.59
CA THR A 430 -32.60 -11.77 20.80
C THR A 430 -31.95 -13.11 20.53
N ASN A 431 -31.28 -13.25 19.38
CA ASN A 431 -30.36 -14.36 19.17
C ASN A 431 -28.94 -13.87 19.51
N LYS A 432 -28.27 -14.52 20.47
CA LYS A 432 -26.88 -14.22 20.87
C LYS A 432 -25.84 -14.48 19.76
N GLN A 433 -26.26 -14.90 18.55
CA GLN A 433 -25.36 -15.15 17.41
C GLN A 433 -25.76 -14.42 16.12
N GLU A 434 -27.05 -14.16 15.89
CA GLU A 434 -27.53 -13.37 14.74
C GLU A 434 -28.67 -12.46 15.18
N ILE A 435 -28.31 -11.19 15.32
CA ILE A 435 -29.14 -10.07 15.78
C ILE A 435 -30.46 -9.94 15.00
N CYS A 436 -30.45 -10.30 13.72
CA CYS A 436 -31.61 -10.37 12.83
C CYS A 436 -31.49 -11.61 11.95
N LYS A 437 -32.62 -12.15 11.47
CA LYS A 437 -32.64 -13.29 10.56
C LYS A 437 -31.95 -12.94 9.25
N THR A 438 -31.25 -13.90 8.65
CA THR A 438 -30.55 -13.68 7.38
C THR A 438 -31.48 -13.87 6.19
N CYS A 439 -31.44 -12.95 5.22
CA CYS A 439 -32.00 -13.16 3.90
C CYS A 439 -31.31 -14.34 3.17
N SER A 440 -32.02 -14.97 2.24
CA SER A 440 -31.46 -16.01 1.36
C SER A 440 -30.27 -15.49 0.54
N LYS A 441 -29.32 -16.36 0.21
CA LYS A 441 -28.18 -16.02 -0.66
C LYS A 441 -28.68 -15.38 -1.96
N GLY A 442 -28.01 -14.31 -2.41
CA GLY A 442 -28.45 -13.55 -3.58
C GLY A 442 -29.58 -12.55 -3.34
N THR A 443 -29.96 -12.30 -2.08
CA THR A 443 -30.98 -11.30 -1.72
C THR A 443 -30.52 -10.36 -0.58
N PHE A 444 -31.10 -9.16 -0.51
CA PHE A 444 -30.77 -8.13 0.47
C PHE A 444 -31.94 -7.12 0.69
N VAL A 445 -31.95 -6.44 1.82
CA VAL A 445 -32.83 -5.33 2.19
C VAL A 445 -32.04 -4.03 2.04
N ARG A 446 -32.58 -3.05 1.30
CA ARG A 446 -31.86 -1.78 1.04
C ARG A 446 -31.83 -0.84 2.24
N ASN A 447 -32.95 -0.76 2.97
CA ASN A 447 -33.13 0.16 4.09
C ASN A 447 -33.06 -0.60 5.41
N GLU A 448 -32.74 0.12 6.48
CA GLU A 448 -32.81 -0.45 7.84
C GLU A 448 -34.23 -0.91 8.19
N GLY A 449 -34.31 -1.92 9.06
CA GLY A 449 -35.57 -2.35 9.66
C GLY A 449 -36.43 -3.28 8.80
N GLY A 450 -35.83 -4.18 8.01
CA GLY A 450 -36.57 -5.19 7.25
C GLY A 450 -37.53 -5.99 8.14
N THR A 451 -38.83 -5.96 7.83
CA THR A 451 -39.92 -6.47 8.69
C THR A 451 -40.41 -7.86 8.30
N SER A 452 -40.05 -8.32 7.10
CA SER A 452 -40.43 -9.63 6.58
C SER A 452 -39.41 -10.17 5.59
N ILE A 453 -39.46 -11.47 5.31
CA ILE A 453 -38.63 -12.05 4.23
C ILE A 453 -38.99 -11.47 2.85
N GLY A 454 -40.19 -10.92 2.67
CA GLY A 454 -40.59 -10.22 1.45
C GLY A 454 -39.81 -8.92 1.19
N ASP A 455 -39.19 -8.35 2.22
CA ASP A 455 -38.33 -7.17 2.09
C ASP A 455 -36.95 -7.51 1.51
N CYS A 456 -36.57 -8.80 1.49
CA CYS A 456 -35.34 -9.29 0.87
C CYS A 456 -35.48 -9.28 -0.67
N ARG A 457 -34.92 -8.27 -1.32
CA ARG A 457 -34.91 -8.10 -2.78
C ARG A 457 -33.74 -8.82 -3.43
N VAL A 458 -33.88 -9.23 -4.68
CA VAL A 458 -32.81 -9.88 -5.46
C VAL A 458 -31.63 -8.92 -5.63
N CYS A 459 -30.41 -9.44 -5.50
CA CYS A 459 -29.20 -8.66 -5.69
C CYS A 459 -29.07 -8.12 -7.13
N PRO A 460 -28.53 -6.90 -7.29
CA PRO A 460 -28.42 -6.23 -8.60
C PRO A 460 -27.55 -6.97 -9.61
N ASP A 461 -27.62 -6.58 -10.88
CA ASP A 461 -26.80 -7.18 -11.95
C ASP A 461 -25.29 -6.91 -11.74
N GLY A 462 -24.46 -7.82 -12.27
CA GLY A 462 -23.01 -7.81 -12.07
C GLY A 462 -22.54 -8.29 -10.69
N THR A 463 -23.45 -8.76 -9.82
CA THR A 463 -23.15 -9.29 -8.49
C THR A 463 -23.16 -10.82 -8.40
N ASN A 464 -22.43 -11.37 -7.43
CA ASN A 464 -22.37 -12.79 -7.13
C ASN A 464 -23.56 -13.23 -6.26
N LYS A 465 -24.56 -13.82 -6.92
CA LYS A 465 -25.81 -14.30 -6.28
C LYS A 465 -25.63 -15.55 -5.41
N MET A 466 -24.44 -16.16 -5.38
CA MET A 466 -24.13 -17.34 -4.57
C MET A 466 -23.67 -17.01 -3.15
N ILE A 467 -23.41 -15.72 -2.87
CA ILE A 467 -22.86 -15.26 -1.58
C ILE A 467 -23.95 -14.48 -0.83
N HIS A 468 -23.89 -14.51 0.51
CA HIS A 468 -24.75 -13.69 1.37
C HIS A 468 -24.35 -12.22 1.28
N ALA A 469 -25.33 -11.32 1.27
CA ALA A 469 -25.10 -9.90 1.01
C ALA A 469 -24.42 -9.15 2.19
N GLY A 470 -24.43 -9.73 3.41
CA GLY A 470 -23.84 -9.12 4.61
C GLY A 470 -24.48 -7.77 4.91
N TYR A 471 -23.68 -6.74 5.16
CA TYR A 471 -24.14 -5.37 5.46
C TYR A 471 -24.21 -4.46 4.20
N ARG A 472 -24.38 -5.04 3.01
CA ARG A 472 -24.42 -4.35 1.71
C ARG A 472 -25.27 -5.16 0.71
N ALA A 473 -25.32 -4.74 -0.56
CA ALA A 473 -25.78 -5.65 -1.62
C ALA A 473 -24.69 -6.70 -1.94
N CYS A 474 -25.06 -7.84 -2.53
CA CYS A 474 -24.12 -8.93 -2.87
C CYS A 474 -22.86 -8.44 -3.57
N PHE A 475 -21.70 -9.04 -3.29
CA PHE A 475 -20.39 -8.69 -3.85
C PHE A 475 -20.35 -8.71 -5.38
N CYS A 476 -19.53 -7.87 -6.01
CA CYS A 476 -19.37 -7.85 -7.47
C CYS A 476 -18.69 -9.13 -7.98
N LEU A 477 -18.97 -9.51 -9.23
CA LEU A 477 -18.24 -10.55 -9.95
C LEU A 477 -16.78 -10.11 -10.23
N ASP A 478 -15.91 -11.06 -10.59
CA ASP A 478 -14.54 -10.71 -10.98
C ASP A 478 -14.55 -9.78 -12.21
N LYS A 479 -13.74 -8.71 -12.17
CA LYS A 479 -13.69 -7.61 -13.15
C LYS A 479 -14.90 -6.68 -13.15
N TYR A 480 -15.73 -6.70 -12.11
CA TYR A 480 -16.85 -5.77 -11.93
C TYR A 480 -16.60 -4.84 -10.73
N ALA A 481 -17.07 -3.60 -10.81
CA ALA A 481 -17.00 -2.60 -9.73
C ALA A 481 -18.34 -1.86 -9.60
N ARG A 482 -18.56 -1.14 -8.49
CA ARG A 482 -19.77 -0.34 -8.26
C ARG A 482 -19.44 1.05 -7.73
N LYS A 483 -20.37 1.99 -7.93
CA LYS A 483 -20.34 3.36 -7.37
C LYS A 483 -21.36 3.60 -6.24
N GLU A 484 -22.26 2.63 -6.00
CA GLU A 484 -23.25 2.69 -4.92
C GLU A 484 -23.23 1.37 -4.16
N ARG A 485 -23.17 1.41 -2.83
CA ARG A 485 -23.07 0.21 -1.96
C ARG A 485 -24.17 -0.82 -2.21
N PHE A 486 -25.38 -0.33 -2.49
CA PHE A 486 -26.58 -1.15 -2.75
C PHE A 486 -27.01 -1.17 -4.23
N GLY A 487 -26.19 -0.61 -5.13
CA GLY A 487 -26.46 -0.53 -6.56
C GLY A 487 -25.85 -1.67 -7.39
N PRO A 488 -26.03 -1.65 -8.73
CA PRO A 488 -25.46 -2.63 -9.65
C PRO A 488 -23.95 -2.50 -9.81
N CYS A 489 -23.30 -3.60 -10.21
CA CYS A 489 -21.90 -3.58 -10.62
C CYS A 489 -21.80 -3.50 -12.14
N TYR A 490 -20.85 -2.71 -12.62
CA TYR A 490 -20.52 -2.57 -14.04
C TYR A 490 -19.17 -3.20 -14.36
N LEU A 491 -18.99 -3.56 -15.62
CA LEU A 491 -17.78 -4.22 -16.12
C LEU A 491 -16.62 -3.21 -16.25
N CYS A 492 -15.46 -3.57 -15.70
CA CYS A 492 -14.25 -2.76 -15.66
C CYS A 492 -13.14 -3.41 -16.52
N LEU A 493 -13.02 -2.96 -17.78
CA LEU A 493 -12.03 -3.47 -18.76
C LEU A 493 -10.90 -2.48 -19.07
N GLU A 494 -10.86 -1.31 -18.42
CA GLU A 494 -9.85 -0.30 -18.71
C GLU A 494 -8.43 -0.78 -18.35
N LYS A 495 -7.48 -0.58 -19.27
CA LYS A 495 -6.07 -0.86 -19.04
C LYS A 495 -5.57 0.05 -17.91
N GLY A 496 -4.93 -0.54 -16.90
CA GLY A 496 -4.41 0.20 -15.75
C GLY A 496 -5.33 0.26 -14.53
N VAL A 497 -6.59 -0.17 -14.65
CA VAL A 497 -7.50 -0.31 -13.49
C VAL A 497 -7.53 -1.77 -13.02
N ASN A 498 -7.63 -1.96 -11.71
CA ASN A 498 -7.86 -3.23 -11.05
C ASN A 498 -9.22 -3.23 -10.36
N CYS A 499 -10.07 -4.15 -10.81
CA CYS A 499 -11.43 -4.40 -10.30
C CYS A 499 -11.61 -5.87 -9.91
N SER A 500 -10.51 -6.61 -9.68
CA SER A 500 -10.57 -8.03 -9.32
C SER A 500 -10.74 -8.21 -7.81
N ARG A 501 -11.79 -8.95 -7.44
CA ARG A 501 -12.17 -9.27 -6.04
C ARG A 501 -12.39 -8.06 -5.13
N ARG A 502 -12.71 -6.90 -5.70
CA ARG A 502 -12.99 -5.66 -4.98
C ARG A 502 -14.22 -5.01 -5.61
N ASP A 503 -15.16 -4.55 -4.79
CA ASP A 503 -16.39 -3.89 -5.25
C ASP A 503 -16.13 -2.49 -5.84
N TYR A 504 -14.88 -2.04 -6.01
CA TYR A 504 -14.50 -0.70 -6.42
C TYR A 504 -13.30 -0.70 -7.37
N GLU A 505 -13.06 0.42 -8.04
CA GLU A 505 -11.94 0.63 -8.97
C GLU A 505 -10.68 1.07 -8.21
N SER A 506 -9.55 0.41 -8.48
CA SER A 506 -8.23 0.76 -7.93
C SER A 506 -7.19 0.83 -9.03
N ILE A 507 -6.09 1.54 -8.83
CA ILE A 507 -5.05 1.67 -9.85
C ILE A 507 -4.08 0.48 -9.81
N LYS A 508 -3.64 0.01 -10.99
CA LYS A 508 -2.61 -1.04 -11.10
C LYS A 508 -1.19 -0.47 -10.91
N PRO A 509 -0.23 -1.32 -10.49
CA PRO A 509 1.19 -0.95 -10.52
C PRO A 509 1.63 -0.53 -11.93
N GLY A 510 2.48 0.48 -12.04
CA GLY A 510 2.95 1.03 -13.32
C GLY A 510 2.00 2.01 -14.02
N PHE A 511 0.87 2.36 -13.40
CA PHE A 511 -0.08 3.34 -13.93
C PHE A 511 -0.23 4.56 -13.00
N TYR A 512 -0.67 5.68 -13.55
CA TYR A 512 -0.88 6.95 -12.88
C TYR A 512 -2.24 7.51 -13.29
N TRP A 513 -2.99 8.08 -12.36
CA TRP A 513 -4.18 8.86 -12.67
C TRP A 513 -4.21 10.11 -11.80
N SER A 514 -4.93 11.13 -12.24
CA SER A 514 -5.03 12.37 -11.48
C SER A 514 -6.49 12.73 -11.22
N TRP A 515 -6.76 13.12 -9.99
CA TRP A 515 -8.07 13.57 -9.54
C TRP A 515 -8.26 15.09 -9.69
N ASP A 516 -7.33 15.77 -10.38
CA ASP A 516 -7.28 17.21 -10.56
C ASP A 516 -8.16 17.69 -11.74
N PHE A 517 -9.48 17.51 -11.65
CA PHE A 517 -10.46 18.05 -12.58
C PHE A 517 -11.86 18.19 -11.96
N GLU A 518 -12.70 19.04 -12.57
CA GLU A 518 -14.06 19.29 -12.10
C GLU A 518 -14.93 18.03 -12.22
N GLY A 519 -15.57 17.62 -11.10
CA GLY A 519 -16.40 16.42 -11.03
C GLY A 519 -15.72 15.18 -10.42
N ALA A 520 -14.41 15.22 -10.20
CA ALA A 520 -13.67 14.20 -9.46
C ALA A 520 -13.38 14.65 -8.03
N ASN A 521 -13.63 13.77 -7.04
CA ASN A 521 -13.31 14.06 -5.64
C ASN A 521 -12.72 12.82 -4.94
N LEU A 522 -11.40 12.81 -4.83
CA LEU A 522 -10.64 11.72 -4.20
C LEU A 522 -11.05 11.47 -2.75
N THR A 523 -11.32 12.53 -1.98
CA THR A 523 -11.70 12.40 -0.56
C THR A 523 -13.04 11.68 -0.42
N ASN A 524 -14.04 12.07 -1.23
CA ASN A 524 -15.34 11.42 -1.24
C ASN A 524 -15.23 9.96 -1.71
N TYR A 525 -14.43 9.70 -2.74
CA TYR A 525 -14.22 8.33 -3.23
C TYR A 525 -13.48 7.46 -2.20
N ARG A 526 -12.48 8.00 -1.49
CA ARG A 526 -11.79 7.31 -0.40
C ARG A 526 -12.74 6.97 0.74
N ASN A 527 -13.66 7.86 1.08
CA ASN A 527 -14.70 7.60 2.09
C ASN A 527 -15.67 6.52 1.62
N PHE A 528 -16.10 6.55 0.36
CA PHE A 528 -16.92 5.50 -0.25
C PHE A 528 -16.24 4.12 -0.21
N VAL A 529 -14.95 4.04 -0.60
CA VAL A 529 -14.18 2.79 -0.57
C VAL A 529 -14.01 2.26 0.86
N LYS A 530 -13.74 3.14 1.83
CA LYS A 530 -13.72 2.77 3.26
C LYS A 530 -15.08 2.24 3.70
N ASN A 531 -16.17 2.89 3.32
CA ASN A 531 -17.53 2.44 3.64
C ASN A 531 -17.83 1.06 3.06
N LEU A 532 -17.43 0.79 1.82
CA LEU A 532 -17.53 -0.55 1.23
C LEU A 532 -16.72 -1.62 2.00
N ALA A 533 -15.66 -1.25 2.71
CA ALA A 533 -14.88 -2.19 3.53
C ALA A 533 -15.50 -2.46 4.92
N ILE A 534 -16.48 -1.67 5.35
CA ILE A 534 -17.13 -1.83 6.66
C ILE A 534 -18.08 -3.04 6.65
N GLU A 535 -17.77 -4.02 7.49
CA GLU A 535 -18.57 -5.25 7.74
C GLU A 535 -19.35 -5.18 9.05
N ASN A 536 -19.90 -4.01 9.39
CA ASN A 536 -20.68 -3.82 10.61
C ASN A 536 -21.96 -3.01 10.33
N ARG A 537 -22.81 -2.89 11.37
CA ARG A 537 -24.07 -2.13 11.35
C ARG A 537 -23.89 -0.64 11.06
N PHE A 538 -22.78 -0.04 11.49
CA PHE A 538 -22.63 1.42 11.50
C PHE A 538 -22.33 1.91 10.09
N ILE A 539 -23.36 2.40 9.42
CA ILE A 539 -23.25 2.99 8.09
C ILE A 539 -22.90 4.45 8.24
N ASP A 540 -21.76 4.83 7.69
CA ASP A 540 -21.39 6.23 7.51
C ASP A 540 -22.14 6.82 6.29
N PHE A 541 -22.49 8.10 6.34
CA PHE A 541 -23.48 8.74 5.45
C PHE A 541 -23.19 8.66 3.93
N ASN A 542 -21.96 8.34 3.51
CA ASN A 542 -21.58 8.23 2.09
C ASN A 542 -21.71 6.80 1.54
N ALA A 543 -22.93 6.38 1.20
CA ALA A 543 -23.21 5.07 0.59
C ALA A 543 -23.07 5.05 -0.95
N SER A 544 -22.90 6.21 -1.60
CA SER A 544 -22.70 6.36 -3.04
C SER A 544 -21.57 7.35 -3.35
N TYR A 545 -21.01 7.21 -4.55
CA TYR A 545 -20.09 8.17 -5.16
C TYR A 545 -20.64 8.61 -6.52
N ASP A 546 -21.09 9.85 -6.59
CA ASP A 546 -21.73 10.42 -7.80
C ASP A 546 -20.74 11.12 -8.74
N GLY A 547 -19.46 11.15 -8.37
CA GLY A 547 -18.41 11.78 -9.19
C GLY A 547 -17.88 10.90 -10.32
N GLU A 548 -17.02 11.50 -11.13
CA GLU A 548 -16.27 10.78 -12.16
C GLU A 548 -14.99 10.16 -11.58
N ILE A 549 -14.57 9.03 -12.15
CA ILE A 549 -13.33 8.35 -11.80
C ILE A 549 -12.32 8.66 -12.91
N PRO A 550 -11.11 9.15 -12.57
CA PRO A 550 -10.10 9.51 -13.55
C PRO A 550 -9.68 8.35 -14.46
N ARG A 551 -9.24 8.70 -15.66
CA ARG A 551 -8.62 7.74 -16.58
C ARG A 551 -7.18 7.43 -16.15
N PRO A 552 -6.76 6.14 -16.14
CA PRO A 552 -5.37 5.77 -15.90
C PRO A 552 -4.49 5.94 -17.14
N PHE A 553 -3.27 6.39 -16.90
CA PHE A 553 -2.18 6.56 -17.86
C PHE A 553 -1.01 5.66 -17.47
N ALA A 554 -0.25 5.16 -18.44
CA ALA A 554 0.99 4.46 -18.13
C ALA A 554 2.00 5.47 -17.56
N CYS A 555 2.72 5.10 -16.50
CA CYS A 555 3.77 5.96 -15.99
C CYS A 555 4.95 5.98 -16.96
N ALA A 556 5.68 7.10 -16.97
CA ALA A 556 6.88 7.28 -17.79
C ALA A 556 7.91 6.16 -17.56
N ARG A 557 7.84 5.47 -16.41
CA ARG A 557 8.51 4.19 -16.15
C ARG A 557 7.60 3.28 -15.34
N ARG A 558 7.50 2.01 -15.71
CA ARG A 558 6.75 1.01 -14.90
C ARG A 558 7.20 0.97 -13.44
N GLU A 559 8.50 1.10 -13.18
CA GLU A 559 9.06 1.07 -11.82
C GLU A 559 8.85 2.38 -11.03
N SER A 560 8.54 3.49 -11.71
CA SER A 560 8.33 4.79 -11.06
C SER A 560 7.01 4.86 -10.30
N CYS A 561 6.03 4.04 -10.67
CA CYS A 561 4.73 3.92 -10.01
C CYS A 561 4.61 2.57 -9.33
N LYS A 562 4.92 2.53 -8.03
CA LYS A 562 4.96 1.28 -7.26
C LYS A 562 3.59 0.84 -6.74
N ASN A 563 2.52 1.64 -6.96
CA ASN A 563 1.15 1.47 -6.46
C ASN A 563 0.84 0.05 -5.97
N THR A 564 0.46 -0.08 -4.71
CA THR A 564 0.09 -1.37 -4.17
C THR A 564 -1.30 -1.79 -4.65
N VAL A 565 -1.55 -3.09 -4.64
CA VAL A 565 -2.84 -3.63 -5.09
C VAL A 565 -3.94 -3.11 -4.17
N GLY A 566 -4.80 -2.23 -4.69
CA GLY A 566 -5.89 -1.64 -3.93
C GLY A 566 -5.81 -0.15 -3.68
N ASP A 567 -4.70 0.48 -4.03
CA ASP A 567 -4.57 1.91 -3.88
C ASP A 567 -5.54 2.64 -4.81
N VAL A 568 -6.18 3.66 -4.25
CA VAL A 568 -7.08 4.57 -4.97
C VAL A 568 -6.34 5.84 -5.39
N ASP A 569 -5.23 6.13 -4.73
CA ASP A 569 -4.36 7.26 -4.97
C ASP A 569 -3.00 6.77 -5.52
N VAL A 570 -2.29 7.65 -6.21
CA VAL A 570 -0.99 7.29 -6.81
C VAL A 570 0.09 7.24 -5.74
N GLN A 571 0.89 6.17 -5.76
CA GLN A 571 2.12 6.06 -4.98
C GLN A 571 3.34 5.95 -5.91
N CYS A 572 4.07 7.05 -6.01
CA CYS A 572 5.38 7.06 -6.67
C CYS A 572 6.40 6.24 -5.87
N ALA A 573 7.31 5.58 -6.58
CA ALA A 573 8.42 4.86 -5.98
C ALA A 573 9.42 5.82 -5.30
N THR A 574 10.23 5.30 -4.38
CA THR A 574 11.26 6.07 -3.68
C THR A 574 12.19 6.77 -4.68
N GLY A 575 12.36 8.09 -4.53
CA GLY A 575 13.16 8.90 -5.45
C GLY A 575 12.36 9.59 -6.54
N TYR A 576 11.08 9.26 -6.74
CA TYR A 576 10.22 9.76 -7.82
C TYR A 576 9.04 10.60 -7.29
N THR A 577 8.65 11.62 -8.06
CA THR A 577 7.60 12.61 -7.76
C THR A 577 7.05 13.22 -9.06
N GLY A 578 6.05 14.10 -8.98
CA GLY A 578 5.51 14.85 -10.13
C GLY A 578 4.51 14.05 -10.98
N TRP A 579 4.07 14.65 -12.09
CA TRP A 579 3.14 14.01 -13.03
C TRP A 579 3.75 12.73 -13.62
N LEU A 580 2.96 11.66 -13.72
CA LEU A 580 3.40 10.31 -14.13
C LEU A 580 4.60 9.75 -13.32
N CYS A 581 4.87 10.29 -12.12
CA CYS A 581 6.07 10.00 -11.34
C CYS A 581 7.38 10.19 -12.12
N SER A 582 7.39 11.13 -13.07
CA SER A 582 8.50 11.33 -14.01
C SER A 582 9.70 12.08 -13.42
N LYS A 583 9.50 12.85 -12.34
CA LYS A 583 10.48 13.77 -11.77
C LYS A 583 11.21 13.21 -10.56
N CYS A 584 12.48 13.57 -10.40
CA CYS A 584 13.25 13.16 -9.23
C CYS A 584 12.93 13.98 -7.99
N SER A 585 12.66 13.28 -6.89
CA SER A 585 12.41 13.85 -5.56
C SER A 585 13.64 14.57 -4.99
N THR A 586 13.45 15.31 -3.90
CA THR A 586 14.56 15.97 -3.18
C THR A 586 15.64 14.97 -2.78
N ARG A 587 16.92 15.32 -2.98
CA ARG A 587 18.11 14.46 -2.77
C ARG A 587 18.30 13.33 -3.79
N TYR A 588 17.58 13.37 -4.90
CA TYR A 588 17.82 12.51 -6.05
C TYR A 588 18.10 13.36 -7.29
N TYR A 589 18.87 12.82 -8.24
CA TYR A 589 19.15 13.45 -9.52
C TYR A 589 18.86 12.48 -10.67
N SER A 590 18.53 13.03 -11.83
CA SER A 590 18.17 12.23 -13.01
C SER A 590 19.40 11.81 -13.81
N VAL A 591 19.49 10.52 -14.14
CA VAL A 591 20.50 9.89 -15.01
C VAL A 591 19.80 8.95 -15.98
N MET A 592 19.91 9.20 -17.28
CA MET A 592 19.17 8.46 -18.31
C MET A 592 17.71 8.27 -17.91
N ASN A 593 17.12 9.37 -17.43
CA ASN A 593 15.79 9.47 -16.85
C ASN A 593 15.65 8.87 -15.43
N TYR A 594 16.44 7.89 -14.97
CA TYR A 594 16.38 7.30 -13.61
C TYR A 594 16.76 8.26 -12.48
N CYS A 595 16.09 8.14 -11.33
CA CYS A 595 16.41 8.93 -10.15
C CYS A 595 17.37 8.17 -9.23
N LEU A 596 18.61 8.66 -9.13
CA LEU A 596 19.64 8.11 -8.25
C LEU A 596 19.87 9.03 -7.05
N PRO A 597 20.20 8.48 -5.87
CA PRO A 597 20.46 9.28 -4.68
C PRO A 597 21.68 10.16 -4.87
N CYS A 598 21.60 11.41 -4.44
CA CYS A 598 22.72 12.35 -4.46
C CYS A 598 23.84 11.86 -3.51
N PRO A 599 25.12 11.88 -3.96
CA PRO A 599 26.25 11.63 -3.07
C PRO A 599 26.45 12.80 -2.09
N GLU A 600 27.30 12.58 -1.09
CA GLU A 600 27.64 13.60 -0.10
C GLU A 600 28.31 14.82 -0.75
N LYS A 601 28.04 16.01 -0.19
CA LYS A 601 28.49 17.28 -0.76
C LYS A 601 30.02 17.36 -0.88
N GLU A 602 30.76 16.74 0.03
CA GLU A 602 32.23 16.70 0.03
C GLU A 602 32.76 15.99 -1.22
N TRP A 603 32.17 14.84 -1.55
CA TRP A 603 32.52 14.08 -2.75
C TRP A 603 32.22 14.85 -4.04
N LEU A 604 31.12 15.63 -4.07
CA LEU A 604 30.78 16.47 -5.22
C LEU A 604 31.85 17.55 -5.48
N PHE A 605 32.35 18.22 -4.44
CA PHE A 605 33.41 19.22 -4.60
C PHE A 605 34.73 18.59 -5.06
N ILE A 606 35.09 17.42 -4.53
CA ILE A 606 36.28 16.68 -4.94
C ILE A 606 36.20 16.29 -6.42
N GLU A 607 35.05 15.77 -6.86
CA GLU A 607 34.83 15.40 -8.26
C GLU A 607 35.00 16.60 -9.20
N VAL A 608 34.35 17.74 -8.89
CA VAL A 608 34.48 18.98 -9.68
C VAL A 608 35.94 19.46 -9.71
N ALA A 609 36.66 19.39 -8.59
CA ALA A 609 38.07 19.78 -8.52
C ALA A 609 38.98 18.85 -9.34
N LEU A 610 38.73 17.54 -9.32
CA LEU A 610 39.47 16.55 -10.12
C LEU A 610 39.26 16.78 -11.62
N ILE A 611 38.03 17.10 -12.04
CA ILE A 611 37.71 17.41 -13.45
C ILE A 611 38.39 18.71 -13.88
N LEU A 612 38.30 19.77 -13.07
CA LEU A 612 38.99 21.03 -13.36
C LEU A 612 40.51 20.83 -13.45
N CYS A 613 41.09 20.04 -12.56
CA CYS A 613 42.49 19.66 -12.61
C CYS A 613 42.81 18.87 -13.89
N PHE A 614 42.00 17.89 -14.26
CA PHE A 614 42.13 17.14 -15.50
C PHE A 614 42.06 18.06 -16.73
N CYS A 615 41.10 18.98 -16.77
CA CYS A 615 40.99 19.97 -17.85
C CYS A 615 42.24 20.86 -17.94
N VAL A 616 42.79 21.29 -16.81
CA VAL A 616 44.04 22.09 -16.76
C VAL A 616 45.24 21.26 -17.24
N VAL A 617 45.36 20.00 -16.82
CA VAL A 617 46.43 19.09 -17.23
C VAL A 617 46.35 18.78 -18.71
N VAL A 618 45.16 18.49 -19.24
CA VAL A 618 44.93 18.28 -20.68
C VAL A 618 45.25 19.56 -21.46
N SER A 619 44.83 20.73 -20.98
CA SER A 619 45.13 22.02 -21.61
C SER A 619 46.64 22.30 -21.63
N ALA A 620 47.33 22.04 -20.53
CA ALA A 620 48.79 22.17 -20.43
C ALA A 620 49.52 21.15 -21.31
N GLY A 621 49.02 19.92 -21.39
CA GLY A 621 49.52 18.86 -22.27
C GLY A 621 49.38 19.22 -23.74
N LEU A 622 48.20 19.68 -24.16
CA LEU A 622 47.93 20.19 -25.51
C LEU A 622 48.81 21.40 -25.83
N PHE A 623 49.00 22.30 -24.87
CA PHE A 623 49.89 23.46 -25.04
C PHE A 623 51.36 23.05 -25.19
N ARG A 624 51.84 22.08 -24.40
CA ARG A 624 53.20 21.53 -24.49
C ARG A 624 53.40 20.79 -25.81
N PHE A 625 52.40 20.04 -26.25
CA PHE A 625 52.39 19.33 -27.53
C PHE A 625 52.40 20.31 -28.72
N TYR A 626 51.60 21.39 -28.65
CA TYR A 626 51.62 22.49 -29.60
C TYR A 626 52.99 23.16 -29.70
N GLN A 627 53.70 23.32 -28.57
CA GLN A 627 55.07 23.83 -28.59
C GLN A 627 56.08 22.85 -29.23
N LEU A 628 55.89 21.54 -29.08
CA LEU A 628 56.74 20.51 -29.67
C LEU A 628 56.53 20.38 -31.19
N ASP A 629 55.30 20.46 -31.67
CA ASP A 629 54.96 20.41 -33.11
C ASP A 629 55.60 21.59 -33.89
N LYS A 630 55.75 22.75 -33.22
CA LYS A 630 56.43 23.93 -33.79
C LYS A 630 57.93 23.73 -34.02
N ARG A 631 58.54 22.67 -33.45
CA ARG A 631 59.97 22.33 -33.61
C ARG A 631 60.24 21.26 -34.68
N GLY A 632 59.22 20.63 -35.26
CA GLY A 632 59.36 19.60 -36.30
C GLY A 632 59.41 20.15 -37.73
N LYS A 633 60.13 19.48 -38.64
CA LYS A 633 60.09 19.74 -40.09
C LYS A 633 58.64 19.61 -40.60
N LYS A 634 58.19 20.56 -41.44
CA LYS A 634 56.87 20.56 -42.09
C LYS A 634 56.59 19.21 -42.78
N SER A 635 55.79 18.34 -42.17
CA SER A 635 54.99 17.37 -42.91
C SER A 635 53.76 18.08 -43.48
N GLU A 636 53.15 17.52 -44.54
CA GLU A 636 51.95 18.09 -45.19
C GLU A 636 50.69 18.14 -44.29
N ARG A 637 50.68 17.49 -43.11
CA ARG A 637 49.56 17.53 -42.14
C ARG A 637 50.11 17.44 -40.71
N SER A 638 49.74 18.39 -39.82
CA SER A 638 50.15 18.36 -38.40
C SER A 638 49.45 17.22 -37.66
N LEU A 639 50.12 16.64 -36.66
CA LEU A 639 49.50 15.64 -35.76
C LEU A 639 48.24 16.19 -35.07
N ILE A 640 48.21 17.50 -34.80
CA ILE A 640 47.07 18.19 -34.19
C ILE A 640 45.86 18.15 -35.12
N ASP A 641 46.07 18.36 -36.43
CA ASP A 641 45.00 18.31 -37.42
C ASP A 641 44.43 16.89 -37.58
N ILE A 642 45.27 15.85 -37.40
CA ILE A 642 44.84 14.44 -37.40
C ILE A 642 43.99 14.11 -36.16
N PHE A 643 44.39 14.58 -34.97
CA PHE A 643 43.61 14.37 -33.75
C PHE A 643 42.26 15.09 -33.81
N ILE A 644 42.26 16.35 -34.26
CA ILE A 644 41.05 17.15 -34.43
C ILE A 644 40.12 16.52 -35.49
N SER A 645 40.69 16.02 -36.58
CA SER A 645 39.96 15.32 -37.64
C SER A 645 39.20 14.10 -37.10
N ARG A 646 39.90 13.19 -36.43
CA ARG A 646 39.34 11.94 -35.91
C ARG A 646 38.41 12.19 -34.72
N GLY A 647 38.74 13.16 -33.88
CA GLY A 647 37.89 13.60 -32.77
C GLY A 647 36.54 14.13 -33.23
N LYS A 648 36.46 14.83 -34.36
CA LYS A 648 35.18 15.29 -34.95
C LYS A 648 34.26 14.16 -35.38
N ILE A 649 34.83 13.12 -36.00
CA ILE A 649 34.09 11.92 -36.42
C ILE A 649 33.51 11.22 -35.18
N ALA A 650 34.33 11.00 -34.15
CA ALA A 650 33.90 10.37 -32.90
C ALA A 650 32.86 11.21 -32.14
N LEU A 651 33.10 12.52 -31.97
CA LEU A 651 32.15 13.44 -31.35
C LEU A 651 30.81 13.44 -32.08
N GLY A 652 30.85 13.43 -33.42
CA GLY A 652 29.65 13.38 -34.26
C GLY A 652 28.83 12.11 -34.13
N PHE A 653 29.46 10.97 -33.84
CA PHE A 653 28.77 9.72 -33.55
C PHE A 653 28.07 9.78 -32.19
N TYR A 654 28.81 10.16 -31.15
CA TYR A 654 28.27 10.15 -29.79
C TYR A 654 27.14 11.16 -29.61
N GLN A 655 27.20 12.34 -30.25
CA GLN A 655 26.13 13.34 -30.25
C GLN A 655 24.78 12.83 -30.79
N VAL A 656 24.79 11.89 -31.76
CA VAL A 656 23.55 11.32 -32.30
C VAL A 656 23.04 10.18 -31.40
N VAL A 657 23.96 9.43 -30.78
CA VAL A 657 23.62 8.30 -29.91
C VAL A 657 23.13 8.75 -28.53
N GLY A 658 23.67 9.82 -27.94
CA GLY A 658 23.19 10.28 -26.63
C GLY A 658 21.82 10.95 -26.69
N GLU A 659 21.48 11.67 -27.77
CA GLU A 659 20.12 12.17 -28.01
C GLU A 659 19.07 11.04 -28.02
N PHE A 660 19.42 9.89 -28.60
CA PHE A 660 18.59 8.69 -28.55
C PHE A 660 18.30 8.25 -27.11
N PHE A 661 19.32 8.17 -26.25
CA PHE A 661 19.15 7.67 -24.88
C PHE A 661 18.30 8.64 -24.04
N THR A 662 18.40 9.94 -24.31
CA THR A 662 17.58 10.94 -23.61
C THR A 662 16.09 10.85 -23.99
N SER A 663 15.76 10.38 -25.19
CA SER A 663 14.39 10.41 -25.71
C SER A 663 13.58 9.13 -25.44
N LEU A 664 14.17 8.08 -24.86
CA LEU A 664 13.47 6.84 -24.54
C LEU A 664 13.19 6.76 -23.04
N HIS A 665 12.00 7.24 -22.65
CA HIS A 665 11.57 7.22 -21.27
C HIS A 665 11.05 5.82 -20.84
N ASP A 666 10.48 5.04 -21.76
CA ASP A 666 9.75 3.78 -21.46
C ASP A 666 10.61 2.50 -21.39
N VAL A 667 11.88 2.55 -21.80
CA VAL A 667 12.75 1.36 -21.89
C VAL A 667 13.51 1.14 -20.58
N SER A 668 13.32 -0.05 -19.98
CA SER A 668 14.06 -0.47 -18.78
C SER A 668 15.49 -0.91 -19.14
N TRP A 669 16.44 0.01 -19.09
CA TRP A 669 17.85 -0.28 -19.34
C TRP A 669 18.51 -1.06 -18.18
N ALA A 670 19.26 -2.11 -18.50
CA ALA A 670 20.11 -2.82 -17.53
C ALA A 670 21.15 -1.86 -16.90
N THR A 671 21.59 -2.16 -15.67
CA THR A 671 22.53 -1.32 -14.90
C THR A 671 23.84 -1.02 -15.64
N THR A 672 24.31 -1.92 -16.48
CA THR A 672 25.50 -1.74 -17.33
C THR A 672 25.30 -0.71 -18.45
N MET A 673 24.08 -0.57 -18.98
CA MET A 673 23.76 0.45 -19.99
C MET A 673 23.67 1.86 -19.37
N LYS A 674 23.37 1.96 -18.07
CA LYS A 674 23.38 3.24 -17.35
C LYS A 674 24.77 3.86 -17.33
N PHE A 675 25.80 3.05 -17.04
CA PHE A 675 27.20 3.48 -17.07
C PHE A 675 27.65 3.92 -18.48
N ILE A 676 27.24 3.20 -19.52
CA ILE A 676 27.53 3.59 -20.91
C ILE A 676 26.90 4.95 -21.22
N GLY A 677 25.68 5.18 -20.74
CA GLY A 677 25.01 6.46 -20.85
C GLY A 677 25.77 7.62 -20.21
N ASP A 678 26.27 7.43 -18.98
CA ASP A 678 27.09 8.44 -18.28
C ASP A 678 28.36 8.79 -19.08
N VAL A 679 29.00 7.78 -19.66
CA VAL A 679 30.18 7.95 -20.52
C VAL A 679 29.83 8.65 -21.84
N ILE A 680 28.65 8.39 -22.42
CA ILE A 680 28.21 9.08 -23.64
C ILE A 680 27.94 10.55 -23.36
N SER A 681 27.18 10.87 -22.31
CA SER A 681 26.90 12.27 -21.94
C SER A 681 28.17 13.05 -21.57
N LEU A 682 29.19 12.37 -21.03
CA LEU A 682 30.54 12.92 -20.84
C LEU A 682 31.21 13.30 -22.16
N ILE A 683 31.19 12.39 -23.13
CA ILE A 683 31.83 12.58 -24.44
C ILE A 683 31.10 13.66 -25.27
N GLU A 684 29.79 13.82 -25.09
CA GLU A 684 28.98 14.86 -25.73
C GLU A 684 29.26 16.29 -25.24
N LEU A 685 30.10 16.46 -24.21
CA LEU A 685 30.38 17.73 -23.55
C LEU A 685 29.12 18.37 -22.94
N ASN A 686 28.11 17.58 -22.57
CA ASN A 686 26.92 18.05 -21.85
C ASN A 686 27.21 18.24 -20.34
N ILE A 687 28.16 19.12 -20.06
CA ILE A 687 28.78 19.34 -18.74
C ILE A 687 27.74 19.73 -17.69
N LEU A 688 26.66 20.40 -18.08
CA LEU A 688 25.59 20.88 -17.19
C LEU A 688 24.77 19.72 -16.59
N ARG A 689 24.55 18.63 -17.33
CA ARG A 689 23.83 17.45 -16.83
C ARG A 689 24.71 16.49 -16.05
N LEU A 690 25.98 16.33 -16.44
CA LEU A 690 26.84 15.29 -15.86
C LEU A 690 27.61 15.76 -14.61
N PHE A 691 28.18 16.97 -14.61
CA PHE A 691 29.24 17.29 -13.65
C PHE A 691 28.83 18.22 -12.52
N ILE A 692 27.91 19.15 -12.79
CA ILE A 692 27.52 20.14 -11.79
C ILE A 692 26.33 19.67 -10.96
N ARG A 693 25.68 18.53 -11.30
CA ARG A 693 24.49 17.94 -10.64
C ARG A 693 23.77 18.96 -9.72
N PRO A 694 23.24 20.06 -10.29
CA PRO A 694 23.01 21.28 -9.52
C PRO A 694 22.00 21.10 -8.37
N GLN A 695 21.05 20.18 -8.58
CA GLN A 695 20.07 19.75 -7.58
C GLN A 695 20.70 19.14 -6.32
N CYS A 696 21.89 18.52 -6.43
CA CYS A 696 22.61 17.96 -5.29
C CYS A 696 23.44 19.01 -4.51
N PHE A 697 23.80 20.13 -5.14
CA PHE A 697 24.44 21.26 -4.44
C PHE A 697 23.40 22.14 -3.72
N TYR A 698 22.29 22.44 -4.39
CA TYR A 698 21.20 23.25 -3.84
C TYR A 698 19.85 22.66 -4.23
N GLU A 699 19.07 22.23 -3.23
CA GLU A 699 17.83 21.47 -3.44
C GLU A 699 16.74 22.25 -4.21
N LYS A 700 16.79 23.60 -4.20
CA LYS A 700 15.82 24.44 -4.95
C LYS A 700 16.26 24.77 -6.38
N LEU A 701 17.49 24.45 -6.78
CA LEU A 701 17.98 24.73 -8.14
C LEU A 701 17.65 23.57 -9.06
N GLN A 702 16.39 23.47 -9.50
CA GLN A 702 15.96 22.53 -10.53
C GLN A 702 16.12 23.17 -11.91
N ILE A 703 17.03 22.63 -12.71
CA ILE A 703 17.19 23.04 -14.10
C ILE A 703 16.04 22.43 -14.90
N ASN A 704 15.09 23.26 -15.30
CA ASN A 704 14.00 22.89 -16.19
C ASN A 704 14.31 23.30 -17.64
N PRO A 705 13.57 22.80 -18.65
CA PRO A 705 13.80 23.14 -20.06
C PRO A 705 13.77 24.64 -20.36
N LYS A 706 12.98 25.44 -19.60
CA LYS A 706 12.95 26.91 -19.72
C LYS A 706 14.32 27.52 -19.36
N ILE A 707 14.93 27.07 -18.26
CA ILE A 707 16.25 27.50 -17.80
C ILE A 707 17.35 27.00 -18.75
N GLU A 708 17.27 25.75 -19.21
CA GLU A 708 18.21 25.21 -20.22
C GLU A 708 18.24 26.09 -21.47
N PHE A 709 17.08 26.55 -21.95
CA PHE A 709 16.98 27.45 -23.09
C PHE A 709 17.66 28.80 -22.86
N VAL A 710 17.41 29.41 -21.70
CA VAL A 710 18.08 30.68 -21.33
C VAL A 710 19.59 30.49 -21.25
N ILE A 711 20.08 29.41 -20.64
CA ILE A 711 21.51 29.11 -20.56
C ILE A 711 22.12 28.91 -21.96
N GLY A 712 21.45 28.15 -22.83
CA GLY A 712 21.93 27.91 -24.20
C GLY A 712 22.02 29.20 -25.03
N MET A 713 21.00 30.05 -24.98
CA MET A 713 20.97 31.30 -25.73
C MET A 713 21.95 32.35 -25.19
N THR A 714 22.07 32.45 -23.86
CA THR A 714 23.06 33.34 -23.21
C THR A 714 24.49 32.87 -23.45
N PHE A 715 24.74 31.56 -23.49
CA PHE A 715 26.04 31.00 -23.84
C PHE A 715 26.46 31.43 -25.25
N ILE A 716 25.60 31.29 -26.26
CA ILE A 716 25.88 31.74 -27.64
C ILE A 716 26.19 33.24 -27.66
N ALA A 717 25.34 34.04 -27.02
CA ALA A 717 25.55 35.49 -26.95
C ALA A 717 26.89 35.83 -26.29
N SER A 718 27.27 35.12 -25.21
CA SER A 718 28.53 35.33 -24.49
C SER A 718 29.77 34.97 -25.32
N VAL A 719 29.72 33.89 -26.12
CA VAL A 719 30.83 33.49 -27.00
C VAL A 719 31.06 34.54 -28.07
N ILE A 720 30.00 35.05 -28.69
CA ILE A 720 30.07 36.05 -29.76
C ILE A 720 30.52 37.41 -29.19
N THR A 721 29.83 37.91 -28.17
CA THR A 721 30.10 39.23 -27.57
C THR A 721 31.40 39.26 -26.79
N GLY A 722 31.73 38.20 -26.06
CA GLY A 722 32.96 38.06 -25.29
C GLY A 722 34.19 38.02 -26.20
N SER A 723 34.13 37.31 -27.32
CA SER A 723 35.23 37.29 -28.30
C SER A 723 35.46 38.67 -28.93
N PHE A 724 34.37 39.40 -29.21
CA PHE A 724 34.45 40.78 -29.67
C PHE A 724 34.99 41.73 -28.58
N GLY A 725 34.52 41.59 -27.34
CA GLY A 725 34.97 42.38 -26.19
C GLY A 725 36.45 42.18 -25.89
N ILE A 726 36.92 40.93 -25.81
CA ILE A 726 38.34 40.58 -25.63
C ILE A 726 39.19 41.19 -26.75
N TYR A 727 38.72 41.12 -28.00
CA TYR A 727 39.40 41.75 -29.12
C TYR A 727 39.53 43.28 -28.93
N GLN A 728 38.46 43.97 -28.52
CA GLN A 728 38.48 45.41 -28.30
C GLN A 728 39.37 45.81 -27.12
N VAL A 729 39.27 45.11 -25.98
CA VAL A 729 40.11 45.34 -24.79
C VAL A 729 41.58 45.11 -25.11
N LEU A 730 41.93 44.00 -25.76
CA LEU A 730 43.31 43.71 -26.14
C LEU A 730 43.84 44.68 -27.21
N LYS A 731 42.99 45.15 -28.13
CA LYS A 731 43.33 46.20 -29.10
C LYS A 731 43.63 47.52 -28.39
N LEU A 732 42.83 47.91 -27.40
CA LEU A 732 43.04 49.11 -26.58
C LEU A 732 44.30 49.00 -25.72
N PHE A 733 44.48 47.88 -25.01
CA PHE A 733 45.66 47.62 -24.18
C PHE A 733 46.96 47.61 -25.00
N ARG A 734 46.95 47.02 -26.20
CA ARG A 734 48.12 47.04 -27.09
C ARG A 734 48.36 48.40 -27.71
N LYS A 735 47.33 49.19 -28.03
CA LYS A 735 47.45 50.58 -28.49
C LYS A 735 48.04 51.49 -27.41
N TYR A 736 47.69 51.24 -26.14
CA TYR A 736 48.30 51.90 -24.98
C TYR A 736 49.80 51.53 -24.86
N LYS A 737 50.15 50.25 -24.98
CA LYS A 737 51.55 49.77 -24.91
C LYS A 737 52.43 50.26 -26.07
N THR A 738 51.90 50.37 -27.29
CA THR A 738 52.64 50.89 -28.45
C THR A 738 52.81 52.42 -28.44
N LYS A 739 52.07 53.17 -27.63
CA LYS A 739 52.35 54.60 -27.40
C LYS A 739 53.72 54.83 -26.74
N TYR A 740 54.31 53.79 -26.14
CA TYR A 740 55.62 53.80 -25.49
C TYR A 740 56.76 53.14 -26.31
N THR A 741 56.48 52.53 -27.47
CA THR A 741 57.49 51.84 -28.30
C THR A 741 57.18 51.97 -29.80
N ASP A 742 58.16 52.40 -30.61
CA ASP A 742 58.04 52.74 -32.06
C ASP A 742 57.85 51.52 -33.01
N ALA A 743 56.94 50.60 -32.68
CA ALA A 743 56.71 49.35 -33.41
C ALA A 743 55.36 49.33 -34.18
N SER A 744 55.10 50.34 -35.02
CA SER A 744 53.82 50.49 -35.76
C SER A 744 53.53 49.38 -36.79
N LYS A 745 54.54 48.89 -37.54
CA LYS A 745 54.35 47.83 -38.55
C LYS A 745 54.14 46.42 -37.94
N SER A 746 54.67 46.18 -36.74
CA SER A 746 54.45 44.92 -35.99
C SER A 746 53.04 44.89 -35.37
N PHE A 747 52.52 46.05 -34.96
CA PHE A 747 51.20 46.21 -34.37
C PHE A 747 50.06 45.79 -35.31
N GLU A 748 50.07 46.21 -36.58
CA GLU A 748 48.98 45.89 -37.52
C GLU A 748 48.93 44.40 -37.88
N LYS A 749 50.09 43.77 -38.05
CA LYS A 749 50.23 42.33 -38.35
C LYS A 749 49.79 41.46 -37.16
N ASN A 750 50.20 41.81 -35.94
CA ASN A 750 49.86 41.05 -34.73
C ASN A 750 48.41 41.25 -34.27
N THR A 751 47.78 42.38 -34.60
CA THR A 751 46.36 42.64 -34.33
C THR A 751 45.45 41.92 -35.32
N LYS A 752 45.84 41.87 -36.60
CA LYS A 752 45.17 41.05 -37.63
C LYS A 752 45.24 39.55 -37.26
N ASP A 753 46.39 39.06 -36.77
CA ASP A 753 46.56 37.67 -36.31
C ASP A 753 45.69 37.33 -35.07
N LEU A 754 45.63 38.24 -34.09
CA LEU A 754 44.80 38.08 -32.89
C LEU A 754 43.29 38.03 -33.21
N LYS A 755 42.80 38.94 -34.07
CA LYS A 755 41.40 38.93 -34.54
C LYS A 755 41.02 37.58 -35.15
N SER A 756 41.94 37.05 -35.92
CA SER A 756 41.82 35.79 -36.65
C SER A 756 41.77 34.57 -35.72
N LYS A 757 42.61 34.56 -34.67
CA LYS A 757 42.63 33.52 -33.63
C LYS A 757 41.39 33.54 -32.75
N LEU A 758 40.93 34.72 -32.31
CA LEU A 758 39.72 34.85 -31.50
C LEU A 758 38.49 34.39 -32.30
N LEU A 759 38.34 34.84 -33.55
CA LEU A 759 37.24 34.40 -34.43
C LEU A 759 37.26 32.88 -34.68
N SER A 760 38.45 32.29 -34.85
CA SER A 760 38.62 30.84 -34.96
C SER A 760 38.09 30.10 -33.72
N CYS A 761 38.48 30.55 -32.53
CA CYS A 761 38.01 29.94 -31.29
C CYS A 761 36.49 30.05 -31.17
N SER A 762 35.90 31.22 -31.45
CA SER A 762 34.44 31.39 -31.40
C SER A 762 33.71 30.46 -32.36
N ILE A 763 34.17 30.32 -33.61
CA ILE A 763 33.53 29.45 -34.61
C ILE A 763 33.66 27.98 -34.22
N ILE A 764 34.82 27.53 -33.73
CA ILE A 764 35.03 26.14 -33.31
C ILE A 764 34.15 25.83 -32.09
N THR A 765 34.09 26.73 -31.10
CA THR A 765 33.22 26.57 -29.93
C THR A 765 31.76 26.50 -30.34
N LEU A 766 31.29 27.42 -31.19
CA LEU A 766 29.91 27.41 -31.68
C LEU A 766 29.60 26.15 -32.50
N PHE A 767 30.56 25.64 -33.29
CA PHE A 767 30.38 24.40 -34.05
C PHE A 767 30.20 23.18 -33.14
N VAL A 768 31.01 23.06 -32.10
CA VAL A 768 30.93 21.95 -31.14
C VAL A 768 29.63 22.00 -30.34
N THR A 769 29.18 23.19 -29.93
CA THR A 769 27.96 23.36 -29.14
C THR A 769 26.68 23.47 -29.96
N TYR A 770 26.77 23.45 -31.29
CA TYR A 770 25.61 23.69 -32.16
C TYR A 770 24.50 22.64 -31.99
N PRO A 771 24.75 21.31 -32.06
CA PRO A 771 23.67 20.32 -31.90
C PRO A 771 22.98 20.34 -30.52
N PRO A 772 23.70 20.42 -29.37
CA PRO A 772 23.06 20.53 -28.06
C PRO A 772 22.18 21.77 -27.91
N VAL A 773 22.60 22.93 -28.43
CA VAL A 773 21.77 24.14 -28.37
C VAL A 773 20.53 24.01 -29.26
N CYS A 774 20.66 23.44 -30.46
CA CYS A 774 19.52 23.13 -31.32
C CYS A 774 18.48 22.25 -30.61
N THR A 775 18.91 21.22 -29.87
CA THR A 775 18.02 20.35 -29.08
C THR A 775 17.17 21.16 -28.09
N VAL A 776 17.80 22.03 -27.31
CA VAL A 776 17.12 22.84 -26.30
C VAL A 776 16.12 23.83 -26.94
N VAL A 777 16.42 24.34 -28.15
CA VAL A 777 15.49 25.17 -28.92
C VAL A 777 14.28 24.35 -29.39
N PHE A 778 14.49 23.13 -29.89
CA PHE A 778 13.41 22.29 -30.42
C PHE A 778 12.49 21.73 -29.33
N GLN A 779 13.00 21.48 -28.12
CA GLN A 779 12.20 21.00 -26.99
C GLN A 779 11.07 21.94 -26.59
N LEU A 780 11.17 23.23 -26.92
CA LEU A 780 10.15 24.24 -26.58
C LEU A 780 9.15 24.49 -27.71
N TYR A 781 9.10 23.68 -28.77
CA TYR A 781 8.09 23.84 -29.83
C TYR A 781 6.72 23.31 -29.40
N PRO A 782 5.61 23.87 -29.93
CA PRO A 782 4.25 23.39 -29.64
C PRO A 782 4.03 21.91 -29.98
N ARG A 783 4.74 21.38 -30.98
CA ARG A 783 4.69 19.96 -31.38
C ARG A 783 5.31 19.02 -30.35
N ALA A 784 6.14 19.52 -29.43
CA ALA A 784 6.74 18.75 -28.35
C ALA A 784 5.77 18.56 -27.16
N CYS A 785 4.53 19.03 -27.27
CA CYS A 785 3.49 18.91 -26.25
C CYS A 785 2.58 17.70 -26.51
N GLU A 786 2.18 17.02 -25.45
CA GLU A 786 1.30 15.87 -25.45
C GLU A 786 0.02 16.14 -24.64
N SER A 787 -1.11 15.62 -25.10
CA SER A 787 -2.43 15.85 -24.49
C SER A 787 -2.88 14.63 -23.67
N PHE A 788 -3.26 14.86 -22.42
CA PHE A 788 -3.77 13.87 -21.47
C PHE A 788 -5.18 14.25 -21.01
N CYS A 789 -6.20 13.51 -21.46
CA CYS A 789 -7.59 13.73 -21.07
C CYS A 789 -7.96 12.93 -19.82
N LEU A 790 -8.22 13.63 -18.72
CA LEU A 790 -8.38 13.09 -17.38
C LEU A 790 -9.72 12.38 -17.19
N ASP A 791 -10.76 12.87 -17.86
CA ASP A 791 -12.09 12.29 -17.88
C ASP A 791 -12.26 11.25 -18.98
N ARG A 792 -13.23 10.34 -18.78
CA ARG A 792 -13.55 9.28 -19.76
C ARG A 792 -14.29 9.82 -20.98
N VAL A 793 -14.93 10.99 -20.86
CA VAL A 793 -15.68 11.66 -21.95
C VAL A 793 -14.73 12.45 -22.85
N GLY A 794 -13.62 12.96 -22.31
CA GLY A 794 -12.59 13.70 -23.05
C GLY A 794 -12.79 15.22 -23.07
N ASN A 795 -13.55 15.77 -22.13
CA ASN A 795 -13.81 17.21 -22.00
C ASN A 795 -12.70 17.96 -21.26
N THR A 796 -11.96 17.28 -20.38
CA THR A 796 -10.91 17.89 -19.53
C THR A 796 -9.54 17.31 -19.88
N CYS A 797 -8.79 18.02 -20.72
CA CYS A 797 -7.46 17.59 -21.16
C CYS A 797 -6.37 18.56 -20.73
N LYS A 798 -5.30 18.04 -20.13
CA LYS A 798 -4.07 18.78 -19.84
C LYS A 798 -3.07 18.56 -20.97
N VAL A 799 -2.45 19.65 -21.45
CA VAL A 799 -1.43 19.60 -22.50
C VAL A 799 -0.07 19.89 -21.88
N LEU A 800 0.77 18.86 -21.78
CA LEU A 800 2.01 18.85 -21.01
C LEU A 800 3.23 18.69 -21.93
N LEU A 801 4.37 19.23 -21.50
CA LEU A 801 5.62 19.17 -22.27
C LEU A 801 6.27 17.78 -22.16
N ARG A 802 6.68 17.16 -23.27
CA ARG A 802 7.28 15.80 -23.26
C ARG A 802 8.61 15.70 -22.52
N SER A 803 9.40 16.77 -22.52
CA SER A 803 10.68 16.79 -21.81
C SER A 803 10.54 16.97 -20.29
N ASP A 804 9.38 17.48 -19.83
CA ASP A 804 9.05 17.68 -18.42
C ASP A 804 7.53 17.79 -18.26
N TYR A 805 6.89 16.70 -17.86
CA TYR A 805 5.42 16.61 -17.74
C TYR A 805 4.83 17.51 -16.64
N ASP A 806 5.64 18.17 -15.81
CA ASP A 806 5.13 19.17 -14.85
C ASP A 806 4.91 20.55 -15.48
N ILE A 807 5.31 20.76 -16.74
CA ILE A 807 5.16 22.04 -17.45
C ILE A 807 3.95 21.99 -18.37
N GLU A 808 2.95 22.82 -18.09
CA GLU A 808 1.82 23.03 -18.99
C GLU A 808 2.24 23.87 -20.19
N CYS A 809 1.89 23.42 -21.39
CA CYS A 809 2.30 24.09 -22.62
C CYS A 809 1.64 25.45 -22.84
N GLN A 810 0.55 25.75 -22.14
CA GLN A 810 -0.08 27.07 -22.16
C GLN A 810 0.88 28.16 -21.61
N ASP A 811 1.75 27.81 -20.65
CA ASP A 811 2.74 28.71 -20.06
C ASP A 811 3.96 28.98 -20.97
N LEU A 812 4.05 28.31 -22.12
CA LEU A 812 5.20 28.39 -23.02
C LEU A 812 5.03 29.40 -24.16
N ASN A 813 3.91 30.12 -24.23
CA ASN A 813 3.60 31.05 -25.34
C ASN A 813 4.75 32.03 -25.66
N VAL A 814 5.35 32.64 -24.64
CA VAL A 814 6.49 33.56 -24.82
C VAL A 814 7.75 32.83 -25.32
N TYR A 815 7.99 31.63 -24.78
CA TYR A 815 9.14 30.82 -25.14
C TYR A 815 9.03 30.25 -26.56
N HIS A 816 7.82 29.96 -27.05
CA HIS A 816 7.59 29.58 -28.45
C HIS A 816 8.11 30.66 -29.40
N ILE A 817 7.77 31.93 -29.15
CA ILE A 817 8.24 33.07 -29.98
C ILE A 817 9.77 33.15 -29.97
N PHE A 818 10.39 33.04 -28.79
CA PHE A 818 11.85 33.05 -28.67
C PHE A 818 12.51 31.85 -29.36
N ALA A 819 11.89 30.66 -29.31
CA ALA A 819 12.37 29.48 -30.01
C ALA A 819 12.32 29.66 -31.53
N TYR A 820 11.22 30.20 -32.09
CA TYR A 820 11.15 30.52 -33.53
C TYR A 820 12.20 31.57 -33.94
N ALA A 821 12.41 32.60 -33.12
CA ALA A 821 13.44 33.61 -33.36
C ALA A 821 14.86 33.01 -33.29
N ALA A 822 15.13 32.12 -32.34
CA ALA A 822 16.40 31.40 -32.23
C ALA A 822 16.63 30.47 -33.43
N THR A 823 15.58 29.83 -33.95
CA THR A 823 15.67 29.01 -35.16
C THR A 823 16.06 29.83 -36.38
N ALA A 824 15.44 30.99 -36.58
CA ALA A 824 15.82 31.90 -37.67
C ALA A 824 17.23 32.48 -37.47
N GLY A 825 17.55 32.95 -36.26
CA GLY A 825 18.77 33.69 -35.95
C GLY A 825 20.02 32.84 -35.73
N TYR A 826 19.89 31.56 -35.40
CA TYR A 826 21.02 30.67 -35.12
C TYR A 826 20.95 29.36 -35.89
N VAL A 827 19.85 28.59 -35.78
CA VAL A 827 19.74 27.26 -36.42
C VAL A 827 19.86 27.35 -37.95
N LEU A 828 19.24 28.33 -38.59
CA LEU A 828 19.36 28.49 -40.05
C LEU A 828 20.53 29.41 -40.45
N ALA A 829 20.73 30.50 -39.70
CA ALA A 829 21.75 31.50 -40.04
C ALA A 829 23.18 30.96 -39.89
N TYR A 830 23.48 30.15 -38.87
CA TYR A 830 24.83 29.68 -38.60
C TYR A 830 25.38 28.75 -39.70
N PRO A 831 24.67 27.68 -40.15
CA PRO A 831 25.11 26.86 -41.29
C PRO A 831 25.22 27.66 -42.59
N ALA A 832 24.31 28.62 -42.83
CA ALA A 832 24.36 29.48 -44.01
C ALA A 832 25.62 30.36 -44.02
N VAL A 833 25.97 30.97 -42.88
CA VAL A 833 27.21 31.75 -42.72
C VAL A 833 28.44 30.88 -42.94
N LEU A 834 28.48 29.66 -42.38
CA LEU A 834 29.58 28.72 -42.62
C LEU A 834 29.72 28.39 -44.11
N LEU A 835 28.61 28.09 -44.80
CA LEU A 835 28.61 27.77 -46.23
C LEU A 835 29.13 28.94 -47.09
N ILE A 836 28.72 30.17 -46.78
CA ILE A 836 29.20 31.39 -47.47
C ILE A 836 30.71 31.58 -47.26
N LEU A 837 31.20 31.39 -46.03
CA LEU A 837 32.62 31.50 -45.71
C LEU A 837 33.47 30.44 -46.43
N LEU A 838 32.97 29.20 -46.50
CA LEU A 838 33.61 28.09 -47.20
C LEU A 838 33.66 28.33 -48.72
N ASN A 839 32.57 28.80 -49.32
CA ASN A 839 32.50 29.12 -50.75
C ASN A 839 33.46 30.25 -51.15
N ARG A 840 33.52 31.33 -50.35
CA ARG A 840 34.47 32.44 -50.58
C ARG A 840 35.92 31.95 -50.60
N ARG A 841 36.25 31.00 -49.72
CA ARG A 841 37.59 30.40 -49.67
C ARG A 841 37.88 29.47 -50.84
N PHE A 842 36.93 28.62 -51.21
CA PHE A 842 37.08 27.72 -52.34
C PHE A 842 37.31 28.48 -53.65
N ARG A 843 36.55 29.57 -53.89
CA ARG A 843 36.77 30.47 -55.04
C ARG A 843 38.16 31.10 -55.04
N PHE A 844 38.67 31.49 -53.86
CA PHE A 844 40.02 32.05 -53.73
C PHE A 844 41.13 31.02 -54.03
N CYS A 845 40.96 29.76 -53.64
CA CYS A 845 41.90 28.68 -53.98
C CYS A 845 41.88 28.35 -55.48
N LEU A 846 40.70 28.30 -56.11
CA LEU A 846 40.56 28.08 -57.56
C LEU A 846 41.26 29.18 -58.38
N LEU A 847 41.10 30.45 -57.97
CA LEU A 847 41.78 31.59 -58.60
C LEU A 847 43.32 31.55 -58.46
N LYS A 848 43.84 30.87 -57.43
CA LYS A 848 45.30 30.73 -57.21
C LYS A 848 45.90 29.58 -58.02
N SER A 849 45.16 28.47 -58.23
CA SER A 849 45.58 27.38 -59.11
C SER A 849 45.53 27.75 -60.60
N ALA A 850 44.70 28.72 -61.00
CA ALA A 850 44.62 29.20 -62.38
C ALA A 850 45.79 30.11 -62.83
N LYS A 851 46.76 30.44 -61.95
CA LYS A 851 47.89 31.35 -62.23
C LYS A 851 49.26 30.66 -62.43
N ILE A 852 49.31 29.35 -62.67
CA ILE A 852 50.55 28.64 -63.00
C ILE A 852 50.59 28.43 -64.53
N PRO A 853 51.51 29.05 -65.29
CA PRO A 853 51.68 28.77 -66.73
C PRO A 853 52.46 27.47 -66.94
N GLN A 854 52.08 26.71 -67.97
CA GLN A 854 52.84 25.57 -68.49
C GLN A 854 54.14 26.06 -69.16
N VAL A 855 55.27 25.41 -68.86
CA VAL A 855 56.46 25.41 -69.73
C VAL A 855 57.02 23.99 -69.83
N SER A 856 57.47 23.69 -71.04
CA SER A 856 57.79 22.43 -71.71
C SER A 856 59.12 21.77 -71.33
N SER A 857 59.18 20.45 -71.55
CA SER A 857 60.32 19.62 -72.02
C SER A 857 61.77 20.10 -71.80
N ASN A 858 62.56 19.38 -70.99
CA ASN A 858 63.66 18.52 -71.44
C ASN A 858 64.56 18.07 -70.27
N GLU A 859 65.15 16.90 -70.50
CA GLU A 859 66.32 16.22 -69.94
C GLU A 859 67.23 16.89 -68.88
N ASN A 860 67.72 15.97 -68.04
CA ASN A 860 69.01 15.95 -67.34
C ASN A 860 69.11 16.49 -65.91
N VAL A 861 69.84 15.69 -65.17
CA VAL A 861 70.01 15.58 -63.72
C VAL A 861 71.16 16.47 -63.25
N GLU A 862 71.06 16.95 -62.01
CA GLU A 862 72.15 17.44 -61.13
C GLU A 862 73.02 18.61 -61.58
N ASN A 863 72.63 19.82 -61.17
CA ASN A 863 73.33 20.63 -60.14
C ASN A 863 72.90 22.09 -60.29
N ASP A 864 72.11 22.59 -59.33
CA ASP A 864 72.22 23.94 -58.79
C ASP A 864 71.12 24.15 -57.74
N ARG A 865 71.34 23.53 -56.58
CA ARG A 865 70.68 23.91 -55.32
C ARG A 865 71.51 24.99 -54.63
N GLN A 866 71.52 26.21 -55.16
CA GLN A 866 71.71 27.41 -54.37
C GLN A 866 71.48 28.64 -55.24
N ILE A 867 70.65 29.56 -54.71
CA ILE A 867 70.28 30.89 -55.21
C ILE A 867 68.82 30.94 -55.69
N LEU A 868 67.93 30.95 -54.69
CA LEU A 868 66.72 31.78 -54.61
C LEU A 868 66.20 31.70 -53.17
N ALA A 869 67.09 32.01 -52.23
CA ALA A 869 66.71 32.58 -50.96
C ALA A 869 66.73 34.10 -51.17
N ASP A 870 65.55 34.69 -51.29
CA ASP A 870 65.08 35.88 -50.57
C ASP A 870 64.09 36.66 -51.45
N GLY A 871 62.93 36.93 -50.86
CA GLY A 871 61.72 37.35 -51.56
C GLY A 871 60.54 37.37 -50.60
N THR A 872 60.77 37.92 -49.42
CA THR A 872 59.74 38.23 -48.45
C THR A 872 58.96 39.47 -48.89
N THR A 873 57.74 39.33 -49.42
CA THR A 873 56.67 40.33 -49.22
C THR A 873 55.27 39.79 -49.55
N ARG A 874 54.42 39.79 -48.51
CA ARG A 874 53.02 40.33 -48.46
C ARG A 874 52.01 39.74 -49.46
N ASP A 875 50.99 38.97 -49.08
CA ASP A 875 49.94 39.19 -48.07
C ASP A 875 49.53 37.85 -47.44
N GLY A 876 49.19 37.73 -46.15
CA GLY A 876 48.37 38.66 -45.38
C GLY A 876 46.94 38.10 -45.26
N SER A 877 46.74 37.23 -44.27
CA SER A 877 45.43 36.89 -43.68
C SER A 877 44.32 36.35 -44.59
N ASN A 878 44.28 35.04 -44.89
CA ASN A 878 43.01 34.37 -45.20
C ASN A 878 42.96 32.92 -44.65
N ALA A 879 42.43 32.83 -43.43
CA ALA A 879 41.78 31.68 -42.80
C ALA A 879 42.54 30.35 -42.68
N VAL A 880 43.44 30.27 -41.69
CA VAL A 880 43.96 28.99 -41.17
C VAL A 880 42.83 28.17 -40.51
N TRP A 881 41.82 28.83 -39.93
CA TRP A 881 40.72 28.19 -39.18
C TRP A 881 39.62 27.57 -40.03
N VAL A 882 39.45 28.02 -41.28
CA VAL A 882 38.52 27.33 -42.20
C VAL A 882 39.13 25.99 -42.65
N ASN A 883 40.43 25.74 -42.43
CA ASN A 883 41.01 24.41 -42.69
C ASN A 883 40.35 23.35 -41.83
N PHE A 884 40.04 23.66 -40.57
CA PHE A 884 39.31 22.75 -39.69
C PHE A 884 38.08 22.13 -40.39
N LEU A 885 37.28 22.90 -41.13
CA LEU A 885 36.03 22.42 -41.75
C LEU A 885 36.25 21.63 -43.06
N CYS A 886 37.32 21.88 -43.81
CA CYS A 886 37.53 21.27 -45.13
C CYS A 886 38.73 20.32 -45.22
N GLU A 887 39.63 20.32 -44.23
CA GLU A 887 40.93 19.67 -44.35
C GLU A 887 40.83 18.15 -44.48
N ASN A 888 39.82 17.56 -43.83
CA ASN A 888 39.50 16.13 -43.89
C ASN A 888 39.02 15.69 -45.26
N TYR A 889 38.45 16.61 -46.05
CA TYR A 889 37.75 16.31 -47.29
C TYR A 889 38.61 16.63 -48.51
N LYS A 890 38.41 15.85 -49.58
CA LYS A 890 39.01 16.15 -50.89
C LYS A 890 38.54 17.53 -51.35
N PRO A 891 39.36 18.30 -52.11
CA PRO A 891 39.02 19.66 -52.53
C PRO A 891 37.66 19.81 -53.24
N GLN A 892 37.22 18.75 -53.94
CA GLN A 892 35.93 18.69 -54.63
C GLN A 892 34.69 18.59 -53.70
N TYR A 893 34.87 18.18 -52.45
CA TYR A 893 33.80 18.00 -51.46
C TYR A 893 33.94 18.96 -50.27
N TRP A 894 34.33 20.21 -50.54
CA TRP A 894 34.58 21.23 -49.51
C TRP A 894 33.37 21.56 -48.63
N TYR A 895 32.15 21.25 -49.08
CA TYR A 895 30.89 21.51 -48.37
C TYR A 895 30.41 20.32 -47.51
N TRP A 896 31.11 19.17 -47.53
CA TRP A 896 30.60 17.92 -46.96
C TRP A 896 30.39 17.96 -45.44
N GLU A 897 31.17 18.76 -44.71
CA GLU A 897 30.97 18.99 -43.27
C GLU A 897 29.58 19.62 -42.98
N ILE A 898 29.07 20.46 -43.87
CA ILE A 898 27.73 21.05 -43.73
C ILE A 898 26.64 20.00 -43.97
N VAL A 899 26.87 19.04 -44.86
CA VAL A 899 25.95 17.91 -45.08
C VAL A 899 25.86 17.05 -43.82
N GLU A 900 27.01 16.76 -43.20
CA GLU A 900 27.06 16.01 -41.93
C GLU A 900 26.38 16.77 -40.78
N LEU A 901 26.60 18.09 -40.69
CA LEU A 901 25.94 18.95 -39.69
C LEU A 901 24.41 18.99 -39.90
N THR A 902 23.96 19.08 -41.15
CA THR A 902 22.52 19.13 -41.50
C THR A 902 21.83 17.81 -41.18
N ARG A 903 22.50 16.67 -41.46
CA ARG A 903 22.01 15.35 -41.07
C ARG A 903 21.76 15.27 -39.57
N LYS A 904 22.75 15.64 -38.75
CA LYS A 904 22.68 15.61 -37.28
C LYS A 904 21.46 16.38 -36.78
N VAL A 905 21.35 17.66 -37.14
CA VAL A 905 20.23 18.50 -36.70
C VAL A 905 18.88 18.00 -37.17
N THR A 906 18.77 17.48 -38.41
CA THR A 906 17.50 16.95 -38.92
C THR A 906 17.03 15.75 -38.09
N GLN A 907 17.96 14.89 -37.67
CA GLN A 907 17.65 13.76 -36.80
C GLN A 907 17.29 14.22 -35.39
N THR A 908 18.05 15.15 -34.82
CA THR A 908 17.76 15.79 -33.52
C THR A 908 16.34 16.39 -33.48
N VAL A 909 15.96 17.15 -34.52
CA VAL A 909 14.62 17.77 -34.65
C VAL A 909 13.54 16.71 -34.64
N LEU A 910 13.70 15.66 -35.46
CA LEU A 910 12.66 14.65 -35.63
C LEU A 910 12.41 13.90 -34.33
N ILE A 911 13.50 13.49 -33.67
CA ILE A 911 13.49 12.81 -32.38
C ILE A 911 12.84 13.68 -31.31
N THR A 912 13.27 14.94 -31.20
CA THR A 912 12.81 15.86 -30.15
C THR A 912 11.34 16.25 -30.30
N LEU A 913 10.87 16.49 -31.53
CA LEU A 913 9.50 16.96 -31.77
C LEU A 913 8.47 15.83 -31.77
N LEU A 914 8.79 14.71 -32.43
CA LEU A 914 7.82 13.64 -32.64
C LEU A 914 7.96 12.49 -31.64
N GLY A 915 9.06 12.43 -30.90
CA GLY A 915 9.38 11.33 -29.97
C GLY A 915 9.74 10.04 -30.70
N TRP A 916 10.45 9.15 -29.99
CA TRP A 916 10.81 7.82 -30.51
C TRP A 916 9.65 6.82 -30.52
N GLU A 917 8.59 7.07 -29.74
CA GLU A 917 7.39 6.22 -29.70
C GLU A 917 6.63 6.21 -31.05
N ASN A 918 6.79 7.28 -31.84
CA ASN A 918 6.17 7.34 -33.15
C ASN A 918 6.98 6.52 -34.16
N LYS A 919 6.40 5.41 -34.60
CA LYS A 919 6.97 4.49 -35.61
C LYS A 919 7.44 5.21 -36.88
N LEU A 920 6.77 6.29 -37.28
CA LEU A 920 7.15 7.09 -38.44
C LEU A 920 8.48 7.83 -38.22
N THR A 921 8.71 8.35 -37.01
CA THR A 921 9.96 9.01 -36.61
C THR A 921 11.14 8.04 -36.70
N VAL A 922 10.95 6.82 -36.18
CA VAL A 922 11.95 5.76 -36.21
C VAL A 922 12.32 5.38 -37.65
N LEU A 923 11.33 5.21 -38.51
CA LEU A 923 11.56 4.85 -39.92
C LEU A 923 12.28 5.96 -40.69
N ILE A 924 11.88 7.22 -40.50
CA ILE A 924 12.51 8.36 -41.19
C ILE A 924 13.94 8.58 -40.67
N THR A 925 14.21 8.47 -39.37
CA THR A 925 15.57 8.62 -38.81
C THR A 925 16.54 7.54 -39.31
N ILE A 926 16.09 6.29 -39.38
CA ILE A 926 16.84 5.18 -40.00
C ILE A 926 17.08 5.47 -41.48
N GLY A 927 16.04 5.89 -42.22
CA GLY A 927 16.13 6.28 -43.62
C GLY A 927 17.19 7.35 -43.88
N ILE A 928 17.17 8.45 -43.11
CA ILE A 928 18.17 9.53 -43.20
C ILE A 928 19.59 9.00 -42.95
N SER A 929 19.77 8.12 -41.95
CA SER A 929 21.07 7.53 -41.62
C SER A 929 21.60 6.65 -42.76
N VAL A 930 20.73 5.82 -43.36
CA VAL A 930 21.06 4.94 -44.48
C VAL A 930 21.37 5.75 -45.73
N THR A 931 20.57 6.76 -46.07
CA THR A 931 20.83 7.65 -47.21
C THR A 931 22.16 8.38 -47.05
N PHE A 932 22.49 8.86 -45.85
CA PHE A 932 23.79 9.47 -45.62
C PHE A 932 24.94 8.48 -45.80
N LEU A 933 24.82 7.27 -45.25
CA LEU A 933 25.86 6.25 -45.38
C LEU A 933 26.09 5.85 -46.85
N THR A 934 25.02 5.68 -47.63
CA THR A 934 25.13 5.33 -49.06
C THR A 934 25.79 6.45 -49.86
N LEU A 935 25.43 7.71 -49.61
CA LEU A 935 26.09 8.87 -50.22
C LEU A 935 27.57 8.96 -49.82
N HIS A 936 27.89 8.74 -48.54
CA HIS A 936 29.26 8.79 -48.04
C HIS A 936 30.14 7.67 -48.63
N ALA A 937 29.59 6.46 -48.76
CA ALA A 937 30.26 5.32 -49.39
C ALA A 937 30.45 5.53 -50.90
N ARG A 938 29.46 6.12 -51.59
CA ARG A 938 29.51 6.36 -53.04
C ARG A 938 30.53 7.41 -53.44
N TYR A 939 30.58 8.53 -52.72
CA TYR A 939 31.41 9.68 -53.09
C TYR A 939 32.80 9.69 -52.44
N MET A 940 33.04 8.87 -51.41
CA MET A 940 34.30 8.76 -50.67
C MET A 940 34.99 10.11 -50.43
N PRO A 941 34.35 11.00 -49.65
CA PRO A 941 34.72 12.41 -49.62
C PRO A 941 35.99 12.70 -48.82
N MET A 942 36.44 11.80 -47.94
CA MET A 942 37.61 12.02 -47.09
C MET A 942 38.94 11.75 -47.81
N LYS A 943 40.02 12.44 -47.40
CA LYS A 943 41.38 12.25 -47.95
C LYS A 943 42.05 10.97 -47.46
N SER A 944 41.87 10.63 -46.18
CA SER A 944 42.47 9.46 -45.55
C SER A 944 41.54 8.26 -45.61
N VAL A 945 42.06 7.12 -46.08
CA VAL A 945 41.31 5.84 -46.12
C VAL A 945 40.87 5.41 -44.71
N PHE A 946 41.68 5.71 -43.69
CA PHE A 946 41.33 5.40 -42.30
C PHE A 946 40.16 6.26 -41.79
N GLU A 947 40.17 7.57 -42.04
CA GLU A 947 39.08 8.49 -41.64
C GLU A 947 37.77 8.10 -42.36
N GLN A 948 37.86 7.75 -43.65
CA GLN A 948 36.75 7.25 -44.44
C GLN A 948 36.12 6.00 -43.81
N ARG A 949 36.94 5.01 -43.42
CA ARG A 949 36.46 3.78 -42.77
C ARG A 949 35.90 4.04 -41.37
N LEU A 950 36.52 4.95 -40.62
CA LEU A 950 36.06 5.31 -39.28
C LEU A 950 34.64 5.91 -39.31
N GLN A 951 34.37 6.82 -40.26
CA GLN A 951 33.03 7.41 -40.44
C GLN A 951 31.99 6.35 -40.84
N VAL A 952 32.35 5.44 -41.76
CA VAL A 952 31.48 4.34 -42.20
C VAL A 952 31.14 3.41 -41.04
N MET A 953 32.16 3.01 -40.26
CA MET A 953 31.99 2.13 -39.10
C MET A 953 31.04 2.76 -38.06
N PHE A 954 31.27 4.01 -37.65
CA PHE A 954 30.40 4.68 -36.69
C PHE A 954 28.97 4.88 -37.20
N SER A 955 28.81 5.22 -38.48
CA SER A 955 27.47 5.37 -39.08
C SER A 955 26.70 4.04 -39.09
N LEU A 956 27.37 2.91 -39.37
CA LEU A 956 26.77 1.58 -39.29
C LEU A 956 26.39 1.17 -37.86
N VAL A 957 27.24 1.46 -36.89
CA VAL A 957 26.95 1.21 -35.46
C VAL A 957 25.74 2.03 -35.00
N ALA A 958 25.62 3.29 -35.43
CA ALA A 958 24.46 4.13 -35.11
C ALA A 958 23.17 3.57 -35.73
N ILE A 959 23.23 3.09 -36.97
CA ILE A 959 22.07 2.43 -37.61
C ILE A 959 21.70 1.15 -36.87
N LEU A 960 22.68 0.29 -36.52
CA LEU A 960 22.43 -0.94 -35.77
C LEU A 960 21.71 -0.66 -34.45
N PHE A 961 22.15 0.37 -33.72
CA PHE A 961 21.53 0.77 -32.47
C PHE A 961 20.07 1.23 -32.69
N ASN A 962 19.85 2.12 -33.66
CA ASN A 962 18.50 2.60 -34.00
C ASN A 962 17.54 1.47 -34.39
N VAL A 963 18.03 0.43 -35.07
CA VAL A 963 17.21 -0.71 -35.52
C VAL A 963 16.97 -1.73 -34.39
N LEU A 964 17.95 -1.98 -33.52
CA LEU A 964 17.79 -2.88 -32.36
C LEU A 964 16.72 -2.39 -31.40
N ILE A 965 16.68 -1.09 -31.13
CA ILE A 965 15.69 -0.52 -30.22
C ILE A 965 14.30 -0.43 -30.85
N ALA A 966 14.21 -0.12 -32.15
CA ALA A 966 12.95 -0.20 -32.89
C ALA A 966 12.29 -1.60 -32.80
N ALA A 967 13.10 -2.66 -32.66
CA ALA A 967 12.62 -4.04 -32.53
C ALA A 967 12.09 -4.38 -31.12
N MET A 968 12.51 -3.67 -30.07
CA MET A 968 12.13 -3.96 -28.68
C MET A 968 10.70 -3.53 -28.34
N ASP A 969 10.11 -2.62 -29.12
CA ASP A 969 8.86 -1.92 -28.79
C ASP A 969 7.71 -2.25 -29.76
N VAL A 970 7.76 -3.42 -30.42
CA VAL A 970 6.75 -3.85 -31.40
C VAL A 970 5.65 -4.68 -30.71
N PRO A 971 4.40 -4.20 -30.63
CA PRO A 971 3.27 -4.99 -30.13
C PRO A 971 2.92 -6.12 -31.11
N GLU A 972 2.46 -7.26 -30.60
CA GLU A 972 2.15 -8.48 -31.37
C GLU A 972 1.15 -8.25 -32.54
N GLU A 973 0.29 -7.25 -32.44
CA GLU A 973 -0.86 -7.04 -33.35
C GLU A 973 -0.48 -6.52 -34.76
N TYR A 974 0.68 -5.86 -34.92
CA TYR A 974 1.17 -5.33 -36.21
C TYR A 974 2.58 -5.83 -36.58
N GLY A 975 3.07 -6.85 -35.87
CA GLY A 975 4.48 -7.25 -35.90
C GLY A 975 4.95 -7.90 -37.20
N GLY A 976 4.08 -8.54 -37.99
CA GLY A 976 4.52 -9.39 -39.11
C GLY A 976 5.41 -8.68 -40.15
N ALA A 977 4.85 -7.69 -40.88
CA ALA A 977 5.56 -7.04 -41.98
C ALA A 977 6.66 -6.08 -41.50
N PHE A 978 6.41 -5.33 -40.42
CA PHE A 978 7.36 -4.35 -39.89
C PHE A 978 8.56 -5.03 -39.22
N SER A 979 8.36 -6.10 -38.44
CA SER A 979 9.48 -6.84 -37.85
C SER A 979 10.33 -7.51 -38.92
N VAL A 980 9.75 -8.02 -40.01
CA VAL A 980 10.53 -8.58 -41.12
C VAL A 980 11.45 -7.54 -41.75
N VAL A 981 10.97 -6.32 -42.00
CA VAL A 981 11.80 -5.23 -42.56
C VAL A 981 12.92 -4.84 -41.59
N ILE A 982 12.62 -4.70 -40.29
CA ILE A 982 13.58 -4.34 -39.24
C ILE A 982 14.64 -5.44 -39.06
N ILE A 983 14.24 -6.71 -39.03
CA ILE A 983 15.15 -7.86 -38.93
C ILE A 983 16.06 -7.95 -40.16
N THR A 984 15.50 -7.73 -41.36
CA THR A 984 16.28 -7.74 -42.61
C THR A 984 17.34 -6.62 -42.61
N LEU A 985 16.97 -5.41 -42.15
CA LEU A 985 17.91 -4.29 -41.99
C LEU A 985 18.99 -4.61 -40.96
N ASN A 986 18.64 -5.22 -39.81
CA ASN A 986 19.62 -5.67 -38.81
C ASN A 986 20.64 -6.66 -39.39
N ALA A 987 20.17 -7.65 -40.16
CA ALA A 987 21.06 -8.63 -40.79
C ALA A 987 22.03 -7.97 -41.78
N VAL A 988 21.54 -7.04 -42.62
CA VAL A 988 22.38 -6.30 -43.58
C VAL A 988 23.44 -5.46 -42.87
N VAL A 989 23.08 -4.73 -41.82
CA VAL A 989 24.04 -3.90 -41.07
C VAL A 989 25.10 -4.74 -40.39
N ILE A 990 24.73 -5.88 -39.78
CA ILE A 990 25.68 -6.81 -39.15
C ILE A 990 26.65 -7.39 -40.19
N VAL A 991 26.16 -7.77 -41.37
CA VAL A 991 27.02 -8.29 -42.46
C VAL A 991 28.01 -7.23 -42.93
N ILE A 992 27.57 -5.98 -43.10
CA ILE A 992 28.47 -4.89 -43.53
C ILE A 992 29.51 -4.56 -42.45
N ILE A 993 29.10 -4.50 -41.18
CA ILE A 993 30.04 -4.31 -40.05
C ILE A 993 31.04 -5.46 -40.02
N GLY A 994 30.58 -6.71 -40.13
CA GLY A 994 31.43 -7.89 -40.16
C GLY A 994 32.43 -7.87 -41.32
N ALA A 995 32.01 -7.46 -42.51
CA ALA A 995 32.87 -7.33 -43.68
C ALA A 995 33.94 -6.25 -43.48
N GLU A 996 33.59 -5.07 -42.94
CA GLU A 996 34.53 -3.98 -42.66
C GLU A 996 35.52 -4.34 -41.55
N VAL A 997 35.07 -5.00 -40.48
CA VAL A 997 35.93 -5.49 -39.40
C VAL A 997 36.89 -6.57 -39.90
N ALA A 998 36.39 -7.55 -40.68
CA ALA A 998 37.19 -8.60 -41.28
C ALA A 998 38.22 -8.04 -42.26
N TYR A 999 37.85 -7.08 -43.09
CA TYR A 999 38.76 -6.37 -43.98
C TYR A 999 39.84 -5.62 -43.19
N GLY A 1000 39.47 -4.92 -42.11
CA GLY A 1000 40.43 -4.23 -41.23
C GLY A 1000 41.43 -5.17 -40.56
N LEU A 1001 40.96 -6.33 -40.09
CA LEU A 1001 41.81 -7.40 -39.55
C LEU A 1001 42.72 -8.00 -40.62
N PHE A 1002 42.20 -8.25 -41.82
CA PHE A 1002 42.97 -8.77 -42.96
C PHE A 1002 44.10 -7.82 -43.38
N VAL A 1003 43.84 -6.51 -43.43
CA VAL A 1003 44.89 -5.51 -43.72
C VAL A 1003 45.93 -5.42 -42.62
N ARG A 1004 45.55 -5.55 -41.34
CA ARG A 1004 46.52 -5.61 -40.23
C ARG A 1004 47.36 -6.87 -40.27
N LEU A 1005 46.76 -8.03 -40.54
CA LEU A 1005 47.47 -9.31 -40.65
C LEU A 1005 48.44 -9.32 -41.84
N THR A 1006 48.07 -8.71 -42.97
CA THR A 1006 48.97 -8.56 -44.13
C THR A 1006 50.09 -7.56 -43.86
N HIS A 1007 49.84 -6.45 -43.15
CA HIS A 1007 50.91 -5.53 -42.72
C HIS A 1007 51.90 -6.16 -41.73
N ILE A 1008 51.43 -7.00 -40.80
CA ILE A 1008 52.29 -7.75 -39.88
C ILE A 1008 53.14 -8.76 -40.66
N ARG A 1009 52.53 -9.52 -41.59
CA ARG A 1009 53.27 -10.44 -42.46
C ARG A 1009 54.29 -9.75 -43.36
N ILE A 1010 53.98 -8.58 -43.91
CA ILE A 1010 54.92 -7.80 -44.76
C ILE A 1010 56.08 -7.26 -43.92
N ASN A 1011 55.83 -6.81 -42.68
CA ASN A 1011 56.90 -6.38 -41.78
C ASN A 1011 57.77 -7.55 -41.29
N GLU A 1012 57.20 -8.73 -41.04
CA GLU A 1012 57.96 -9.96 -40.76
C GLU A 1012 58.78 -10.41 -41.98
N LEU A 1013 58.23 -10.31 -43.20
CA LEU A 1013 58.94 -10.57 -44.46
C LEU A 1013 60.05 -9.55 -44.74
N ALA A 1014 59.82 -8.26 -44.46
CA ALA A 1014 60.81 -7.20 -44.62
C ALA A 1014 61.95 -7.30 -43.59
N GLN A 1015 61.66 -7.70 -42.35
CA GLN A 1015 62.70 -8.03 -41.37
C GLN A 1015 63.51 -9.26 -41.78
N ARG A 1016 62.87 -10.32 -42.31
CA ARG A 1016 63.59 -11.50 -42.84
C ARG A 1016 64.44 -11.17 -44.07
N PHE A 1017 63.96 -10.33 -45.00
CA PHE A 1017 64.74 -9.88 -46.17
C PHE A 1017 65.92 -8.96 -45.78
N SER A 1018 65.72 -8.05 -44.83
CA SER A 1018 66.79 -7.19 -44.31
C SER A 1018 67.90 -7.99 -43.60
N HIS A 1019 67.53 -9.04 -42.86
CA HIS A 1019 68.51 -9.93 -42.22
C HIS A 1019 69.27 -10.81 -43.23
N HIS A 1020 68.62 -11.20 -44.33
CA HIS A 1020 69.26 -12.00 -45.39
C HIS A 1020 70.24 -11.19 -46.27
N ILE A 1021 69.92 -9.92 -46.56
CA ILE A 1021 70.79 -9.03 -47.34
C ILE A 1021 72.01 -8.58 -46.53
N CYS A 1022 71.88 -8.36 -45.21
CA CYS A 1022 73.05 -8.07 -44.38
C CYS A 1022 74.02 -9.26 -44.31
N ARG A 1023 73.52 -10.49 -44.24
CA ARG A 1023 74.35 -11.71 -44.28
C ARG A 1023 75.05 -11.94 -45.63
N TYR A 1024 74.42 -11.55 -46.73
CA TYR A 1024 74.98 -11.74 -48.09
C TYR A 1024 76.05 -10.70 -48.46
N LEU A 1025 76.08 -9.53 -47.78
CA LEU A 1025 77.06 -8.47 -48.03
C LEU A 1025 78.31 -8.55 -47.14
N GLU A 1026 78.32 -9.39 -46.10
CA GLU A 1026 79.50 -9.61 -45.24
C GLU A 1026 80.39 -10.79 -45.68
N GLU A 1027 79.96 -11.66 -46.60
CA GLU A 1027 80.69 -12.87 -47.02
C GLU A 1027 81.18 -12.89 -48.49
N ARG A 1028 81.75 -11.80 -49.01
CA ARG A 1028 82.54 -11.85 -50.27
C ARG A 1028 84.05 -11.71 -50.01
N PRO A 1029 84.82 -12.79 -50.13
CA PRO A 1029 86.24 -12.72 -50.46
C PRO A 1029 86.44 -12.62 -51.99
N ARG A 1030 87.49 -11.89 -52.38
CA ARG A 1030 88.05 -11.84 -53.74
C ARG A 1030 88.64 -13.20 -54.12
N SER A 1031 88.21 -13.80 -55.25
CA SER A 1031 89.07 -14.43 -56.27
C SER A 1031 88.30 -15.42 -57.17
N GLY A 1032 88.53 -15.33 -58.50
CA GLY A 1032 88.85 -16.50 -59.32
C GLY A 1032 87.71 -17.34 -59.93
N THR A 1033 87.55 -17.16 -61.25
CA THR A 1033 87.34 -18.18 -62.30
C THR A 1033 86.11 -19.10 -62.32
N ASP A 1034 85.46 -19.04 -63.49
CA ASP A 1034 84.87 -20.10 -64.31
C ASP A 1034 83.41 -20.58 -64.16
N SER A 1035 82.73 -20.38 -65.28
CA SER A 1035 81.79 -21.26 -65.98
C SER A 1035 80.27 -21.16 -65.72
N LYS A 1036 79.63 -20.64 -66.77
CA LYS A 1036 78.38 -21.04 -67.46
C LYS A 1036 77.00 -20.91 -66.79
N GLU A 1037 76.15 -20.30 -67.63
CA GLU A 1037 74.67 -20.16 -67.66
C GLU A 1037 73.98 -19.27 -66.64
#